data_AF-A0A1G5VYM2-F1
#
_entry.id   AF-A0A1G5VYM2-F1
#
_cell.length_a   1.000
_cell.length_b   1.000
_cell.length_c   1.000
_cell.angle_alpha   90.00
_cell.angle_beta   90.00
_cell.angle_gamma   90.00
#
_symmetry.space_group_name_H-M   'P 1'
#
loop_
_entity.id
_entity.type
_entity.pdbx_description
1 polymer ?
#
loop_
_entity_poly.entity_id
_entity_poly.type
_entity_poly.pdbx_seq_one_letter_code
_entity_poly.pdbx_strand_id
1 'polypeptide(L)'
;MTQEQIQHLVLQQMPEHLPGGILIYRDNKREEILYANSWLISMMGCSSFMDFMELTGGTFANLVHPDDREGVERDIREQIAGSRSKLDFVNYRIIRKDGSIRRVEEFGHRVFIPGVGTVFYVFFLDNDTKYKVYDMDSLTGLPGKTRFLKHASVVMKLASLDSKAPKMALVYVDIRNFHLYNMRNGSEKGNQFLIRMAKVLKGNFPNKLISRFEDDHFVILTSLPSLKKQIPVITGQIHGLYDASHLDVKFGICPVDDYTMPLEVGCSRARMACDTIKEFPDKHVCFYTQSMGDARNLRNYIIDHFREAMEKHWIQVYFQPVIRTVSGTLASMEALSRWMDPQKGKINPGVFVPLLEDSRQVRKLDMYVLEEICRLYQSQKEQGKTLIPVSFNLSRGDFFQESVFDEVEEIRKRYQVPRNMLYVEITESLLVYEGDILYQEIERFRQAGYEVWMDDFGSGYSSLNTLKNYSFDEIKIDMAFLAHFTDKSQNIIQAIIRMAKKIGMHTLMEGVETSEQVEFAKSIGCEQLQGYYYGRPMPFEELKRVCQDKHWQVETPQLRKYYGSLGAIDFLIDKPMAVVEVTNHRIRYLFVNEEYRKTLQSIGIMSLEKNEEFVNDQAGPTSKNMQRMLADVINSHTEEALTYTLNGRYVKLEANYLASHGQHHLVQLYLTNITMQTERKFSENLDQVTRNLLSLYQMVFLVDMEKDTAVPLIINTPFQEHFYQKRVGIQAMVKQYAETMIHPEDRERFLAFNESESMMNRIRQNPEGTISGVFRTLGNDEKCHWDIHSIFPTMLNGKIYLLYTTRISPLENELNIACTSSREEKET
;
A
#
# COMPACT_ATOMS: atom_id res chain seq x y z
N MET A 1 31.04 66.57 -53.73
CA MET A 1 31.86 66.42 -52.51
C MET A 1 32.70 65.17 -52.64
N THR A 2 33.97 65.22 -52.26
CA THR A 2 34.83 64.03 -52.15
C THR A 2 34.40 63.15 -50.98
N GLN A 3 34.81 61.89 -50.94
CA GLN A 3 34.50 60.97 -49.83
C GLN A 3 35.03 61.50 -48.49
N GLU A 4 36.19 62.16 -48.49
CA GLU A 4 36.71 62.88 -47.31
C GLU A 4 35.84 64.06 -46.89
N GLN A 5 35.32 64.84 -47.83
CA GLN A 5 34.39 65.94 -47.52
C GLN A 5 33.08 65.41 -46.95
N ILE A 6 32.57 64.28 -47.45
CA ILE A 6 31.37 63.61 -46.91
C ILE A 6 31.65 63.10 -45.49
N GLN A 7 32.76 62.39 -45.28
CA GLN A 7 33.13 61.91 -43.94
C GLN A 7 33.30 63.06 -42.94
N HIS A 8 33.95 64.15 -43.35
CA HIS A 8 34.11 65.33 -42.51
C HIS A 8 32.76 65.97 -42.15
N LEU A 9 31.84 66.11 -43.11
CA LEU A 9 30.48 66.63 -42.85
C LEU A 9 29.66 65.71 -41.94
N VAL A 10 29.74 64.39 -42.16
CA VAL A 10 29.06 63.39 -41.31
C VAL A 10 29.62 63.40 -39.89
N LEU A 11 30.95 63.45 -39.72
CA LEU A 11 31.59 63.48 -38.40
C LEU A 11 31.29 64.78 -37.65
N GLN A 12 31.15 65.92 -38.35
CA GLN A 12 30.75 67.18 -37.73
C GLN A 12 29.29 67.19 -37.26
N GLN A 13 28.38 66.48 -37.95
CA GLN A 13 26.97 66.42 -37.58
C GLN A 13 26.60 65.24 -36.68
N MET A 14 27.47 64.23 -36.56
CA MET A 14 27.20 63.01 -35.81
C MET A 14 26.73 63.25 -34.37
N PRO A 15 27.35 64.14 -33.56
CA PRO A 15 26.90 64.37 -32.18
C PRO A 15 25.48 64.93 -32.07
N GLU A 16 25.02 65.69 -33.07
CA GLU A 16 23.69 66.31 -33.09
C GLU A 16 22.58 65.32 -33.47
N HIS A 17 22.92 64.19 -34.09
CA HIS A 17 21.96 63.19 -34.55
C HIS A 17 21.97 61.88 -33.74
N LEU A 18 22.72 61.81 -32.63
CA LEU A 18 22.72 60.65 -31.75
C LEU A 18 21.43 60.58 -30.90
N PRO A 19 20.89 59.38 -30.62
CA PRO A 19 19.64 59.19 -29.89
C PRO A 19 19.82 59.32 -28.37
N GLY A 20 20.47 60.40 -27.93
CA GLY A 20 20.72 60.73 -26.53
C GLY A 20 21.51 62.03 -26.38
N GLY A 21 21.64 62.48 -25.14
CA GLY A 21 22.30 63.74 -24.82
C GLY A 21 23.80 63.55 -24.78
N ILE A 22 24.56 64.47 -25.36
CA ILE A 22 26.03 64.48 -25.22
C ILE A 22 26.42 65.73 -24.46
N LEU A 23 27.30 65.55 -23.47
CA LEU A 23 27.96 66.63 -22.75
C LEU A 23 29.46 66.38 -22.75
N ILE A 24 30.24 67.44 -22.92
CA ILE A 24 31.69 67.41 -22.70
C ILE A 24 32.00 68.48 -21.68
N TYR A 25 32.69 68.12 -20.59
CA TYR A 25 33.14 69.07 -19.58
C TYR A 25 34.57 68.78 -19.12
N ARG A 26 35.25 69.79 -18.59
CA ARG A 26 36.65 69.67 -18.14
C ARG A 26 36.73 68.87 -16.85
N ASP A 27 37.71 67.96 -16.80
CA ASP A 27 38.10 67.29 -15.56
C ASP A 27 38.97 68.22 -14.71
N ASN A 28 38.32 69.18 -14.03
CA ASN A 28 38.94 70.12 -13.11
C ASN A 28 37.96 70.49 -11.99
N LYS A 29 38.43 71.22 -10.97
CA LYS A 29 37.59 71.62 -9.82
C LYS A 29 36.35 72.47 -10.17
N ARG A 30 36.25 73.01 -11.38
CA ARG A 30 35.11 73.83 -11.82
C ARG A 30 34.13 73.04 -12.69
N GLU A 31 34.51 71.86 -13.17
CA GLU A 31 33.72 71.01 -14.06
C GLU A 31 33.10 71.78 -15.23
N GLU A 32 33.91 72.63 -15.86
CA GLU A 32 33.46 73.59 -16.88
C GLU A 32 32.91 72.86 -18.12
N ILE A 33 31.65 73.14 -18.46
CA ILE A 33 30.99 72.59 -19.64
C ILE A 33 31.56 73.22 -20.91
N LEU A 34 31.99 72.38 -21.84
CA LEU A 34 32.58 72.77 -23.12
C LEU A 34 31.61 72.60 -24.30
N TYR A 35 30.74 71.60 -24.23
CA TYR A 35 29.81 71.28 -25.31
C TYR A 35 28.59 70.53 -24.78
N ALA A 36 27.42 70.83 -25.34
CA ALA A 36 26.21 70.03 -25.20
C ALA A 36 25.49 69.97 -26.55
N ASN A 37 25.01 68.78 -26.95
CA ASN A 37 24.26 68.64 -28.20
C ASN A 37 22.82 69.17 -28.06
N SER A 38 22.15 69.42 -29.18
CA SER A 38 20.77 69.92 -29.23
C SER A 38 19.77 69.05 -28.47
N TRP A 39 20.00 67.73 -28.42
CA TRP A 39 19.15 66.81 -27.67
C TRP A 39 19.18 67.10 -26.17
N LEU A 40 20.37 67.23 -25.57
CA LEU A 40 20.51 67.53 -24.14
C LEU A 40 19.95 68.91 -23.81
N ILE A 41 20.23 69.90 -24.65
CA ILE A 41 19.70 71.27 -24.50
C ILE A 41 18.17 71.26 -24.47
N SER A 42 17.53 70.55 -25.42
CA SER A 42 16.07 70.40 -25.48
C SER A 42 15.52 69.60 -24.29
N MET A 43 16.22 68.54 -23.86
CA MET A 43 15.87 67.78 -22.65
C MET A 43 15.87 68.68 -21.41
N MET A 44 16.77 69.64 -21.32
CA MET A 44 16.86 70.55 -20.17
C MET A 44 15.80 71.66 -20.21
N GLY A 45 15.02 71.73 -21.30
CA GLY A 45 14.03 72.79 -21.53
C GLY A 45 14.66 74.10 -21.98
N CYS A 46 15.91 74.07 -22.44
CA CYS A 46 16.64 75.24 -22.91
C CYS A 46 16.44 75.42 -24.43
N SER A 47 16.45 76.67 -24.90
CA SER A 47 16.26 76.99 -26.32
C SER A 47 17.57 77.08 -27.11
N SER A 48 18.71 77.19 -26.42
CA SER A 48 20.04 77.31 -27.02
C SER A 48 21.13 76.84 -26.06
N PHE A 49 22.35 76.67 -26.57
CA PHE A 49 23.50 76.34 -25.73
C PHE A 49 23.80 77.47 -24.71
N MET A 50 23.61 78.73 -25.08
CA MET A 50 23.79 79.86 -24.15
C MET A 50 22.79 79.80 -22.99
N ASP A 51 21.53 79.47 -23.29
CA ASP A 51 20.48 79.28 -22.30
C ASP A 51 20.77 78.09 -21.35
N PHE A 52 21.34 77.02 -21.90
CA PHE A 52 21.81 75.88 -21.13
C PHE A 52 23.00 76.23 -20.21
N MET A 53 23.94 77.06 -20.68
CA MET A 53 25.05 77.55 -19.86
C MET A 53 24.59 78.47 -18.73
N GLU A 54 23.56 79.31 -18.96
CA GLU A 54 22.95 80.15 -17.93
C GLU A 54 22.26 79.31 -16.84
N LEU A 55 21.48 78.30 -17.24
CA LEU A 55 20.82 77.37 -16.31
C LEU A 55 21.82 76.64 -15.41
N THR A 56 22.91 76.15 -15.99
CA THR A 56 23.91 75.35 -15.27
C THR A 56 24.97 76.21 -14.59
N GLY A 57 25.02 77.52 -14.83
CA GLY A 57 26.17 78.35 -14.45
C GLY A 57 27.49 77.86 -15.07
N GLY A 58 27.41 77.13 -16.18
CA GLY A 58 28.55 76.56 -16.91
C GLY A 58 29.25 75.37 -16.24
N THR A 59 28.65 74.73 -15.24
CA THR A 59 29.27 73.61 -14.50
C THR A 59 28.38 72.38 -14.45
N PHE A 60 28.98 71.18 -14.57
CA PHE A 60 28.28 69.91 -14.51
C PHE A 60 27.56 69.69 -13.17
N ALA A 61 28.17 70.02 -12.02
CA ALA A 61 27.55 69.88 -10.71
C ALA A 61 26.16 70.53 -10.58
N ASN A 62 25.90 71.62 -11.31
CA ASN A 62 24.62 72.32 -11.28
C ASN A 62 23.54 71.67 -12.15
N LEU A 63 23.90 70.74 -13.03
CA LEU A 63 22.97 69.87 -13.75
C LEU A 63 22.31 68.86 -12.79
N VAL A 64 23.10 68.37 -11.84
CA VAL A 64 22.73 67.31 -10.88
C VAL A 64 21.89 67.89 -9.73
N HIS A 65 20.83 67.17 -9.38
CA HIS A 65 19.98 67.50 -8.23
C HIS A 65 20.83 67.58 -6.95
N PRO A 66 20.66 68.61 -6.09
CA PRO A 66 21.50 68.84 -4.92
C PRO A 66 21.77 67.62 -4.05
N ASP A 67 20.72 66.84 -3.72
CA ASP A 67 20.85 65.62 -2.91
C ASP A 67 21.68 64.50 -3.56
N ASP A 68 21.79 64.50 -4.89
CA ASP A 68 22.46 63.43 -5.63
C ASP A 68 23.94 63.77 -5.90
N ARG A 69 24.37 65.02 -5.70
CA ARG A 69 25.71 65.53 -6.10
C ARG A 69 26.86 64.76 -5.47
N GLU A 70 26.86 64.60 -4.14
CA GLU A 70 27.94 63.89 -3.44
C GLU A 70 28.01 62.41 -3.83
N GLY A 71 26.85 61.78 -4.07
CA GLY A 71 26.76 60.40 -4.52
C GLY A 71 27.32 60.23 -5.94
N VAL A 72 26.89 61.09 -6.87
CA VAL A 72 27.35 61.07 -8.26
C VAL A 72 28.84 61.33 -8.35
N GLU A 73 29.37 62.32 -7.62
CA GLU A 73 30.80 62.64 -7.63
C GLU A 73 31.65 61.47 -7.09
N ARG A 74 31.17 60.79 -6.04
CA ARG A 74 31.82 59.57 -5.53
C ARG A 74 31.80 58.45 -6.55
N ASP A 75 30.62 58.16 -7.13
CA ASP A 75 30.45 57.06 -8.08
C ASP A 75 31.33 57.27 -9.33
N ILE A 76 31.39 58.50 -9.86
CA ILE A 76 32.30 58.86 -10.96
C ILE A 76 33.77 58.65 -10.55
N ARG A 77 34.19 59.08 -9.35
CA ARG A 77 35.57 58.89 -8.87
C ARG A 77 35.94 57.42 -8.71
N GLU A 78 35.04 56.60 -8.17
CA GLU A 78 35.25 55.15 -8.01
C GLU A 78 35.35 54.44 -9.35
N GLN A 79 34.54 54.83 -10.34
CA GLN A 79 34.57 54.28 -11.69
C GLN A 79 35.86 54.65 -12.46
N ILE A 80 36.42 55.84 -12.23
CA ILE A 80 37.72 56.23 -12.81
C ILE A 80 38.88 55.42 -12.20
N ALA A 81 38.76 54.99 -10.94
CA ALA A 81 39.75 54.18 -10.24
C ALA A 81 39.64 52.67 -10.55
N GLY A 82 38.48 52.21 -11.03
CA GLY A 82 38.18 50.82 -11.40
C GLY A 82 38.57 50.44 -12.83
N SER A 83 38.92 49.17 -13.02
CA SER A 83 39.36 48.50 -14.27
C SER A 83 38.75 48.98 -15.60
N ARG A 84 39.61 49.07 -16.64
CA ARG A 84 39.38 49.43 -18.07
C ARG A 84 38.35 48.59 -18.86
N SER A 85 37.53 47.73 -18.25
CA SER A 85 36.68 46.78 -18.99
C SER A 85 35.23 46.66 -18.51
N LYS A 86 34.69 47.62 -17.77
CA LYS A 86 33.24 47.71 -17.51
C LYS A 86 32.71 49.05 -18.04
N LEU A 87 31.62 49.00 -18.79
CA LEU A 87 30.81 50.17 -19.12
C LEU A 87 30.04 50.53 -17.84
N ASP A 88 30.67 51.35 -17.00
CA ASP A 88 30.06 51.80 -15.76
C ASP A 88 29.17 53.03 -16.04
N PHE A 89 28.02 53.07 -15.37
CA PHE A 89 27.02 54.12 -15.53
C PHE A 89 26.57 54.64 -14.17
N VAL A 90 26.06 55.87 -14.13
CA VAL A 90 25.55 56.50 -12.90
C VAL A 90 24.10 56.93 -13.14
N ASN A 91 23.21 56.64 -12.18
CA ASN A 91 21.80 56.99 -12.26
C ASN A 91 21.47 58.09 -11.23
N TYR A 92 21.02 59.25 -11.70
CA TYR A 92 20.71 60.38 -10.83
C TYR A 92 19.64 61.30 -11.41
N ARG A 93 19.23 62.29 -10.61
CA ARG A 93 18.23 63.29 -11.00
C ARG A 93 18.89 64.55 -11.54
N ILE A 94 18.34 65.08 -12.63
CA ILE A 94 18.68 66.39 -13.20
C ILE A 94 17.52 67.36 -13.03
N ILE A 95 17.83 68.65 -12.92
CA ILE A 95 16.84 69.73 -12.76
C ILE A 95 16.72 70.50 -14.08
N ARG A 96 15.51 70.54 -14.65
CA ARG A 96 15.21 71.27 -15.88
C ARG A 96 14.98 72.76 -15.63
N LYS A 97 15.00 73.57 -16.69
CA LYS A 97 14.75 75.03 -16.63
C LYS A 97 13.41 75.41 -16.00
N ASP A 98 12.39 74.57 -16.17
CA ASP A 98 11.05 74.75 -15.59
C ASP A 98 10.95 74.28 -14.12
N GLY A 99 12.05 73.83 -13.52
CA GLY A 99 12.12 73.28 -12.17
C GLY A 99 11.66 71.83 -12.06
N SER A 100 11.22 71.20 -13.14
CA SER A 100 10.86 69.77 -13.13
C SER A 100 12.11 68.89 -13.07
N ILE A 101 11.97 67.73 -12.42
CA ILE A 101 13.07 66.79 -12.20
C ILE A 101 12.93 65.61 -13.16
N ARG A 102 14.04 65.19 -13.79
CA ARG A 102 14.10 63.94 -14.56
C ARG A 102 15.19 63.02 -14.04
N ARG A 103 14.98 61.71 -14.16
CA ARG A 103 16.02 60.70 -13.89
C ARG A 103 16.75 60.37 -15.19
N VAL A 104 18.07 60.39 -15.14
CA VAL A 104 18.93 60.06 -16.26
C VAL A 104 19.90 58.96 -15.88
N GLU A 105 20.29 58.17 -16.88
CA GLU A 105 21.42 57.26 -16.81
C GLU A 105 22.56 57.89 -17.62
N GLU A 106 23.70 58.08 -16.97
CA GLU A 106 24.89 58.70 -17.51
C GLU A 106 25.96 57.65 -17.80
N PHE A 107 26.54 57.69 -18.99
CA PHE A 107 27.73 56.92 -19.37
C PHE A 107 28.87 57.89 -19.64
N GLY A 108 29.93 57.83 -18.82
CA GLY A 108 31.07 58.73 -18.90
C GLY A 108 32.36 58.04 -19.31
N HIS A 109 33.18 58.70 -20.11
CA HIS A 109 34.57 58.29 -20.34
C HIS A 109 35.53 59.48 -20.26
N ARG A 110 36.65 59.28 -19.56
CA ARG A 110 37.67 60.32 -19.34
C ARG A 110 38.73 60.25 -20.45
N VAL A 111 38.89 61.33 -21.21
CA VAL A 111 39.78 61.40 -22.38
C VAL A 111 40.70 62.61 -22.28
N PHE A 112 41.97 62.46 -22.69
CA PHE A 112 42.90 63.57 -22.85
C PHE A 112 42.89 64.06 -24.31
N ILE A 113 42.59 65.34 -24.51
CA ILE A 113 42.62 65.97 -25.84
C ILE A 113 43.82 66.93 -25.92
N PRO A 114 44.77 66.73 -26.84
CA PRO A 114 45.88 67.66 -27.06
C PRO A 114 45.40 69.09 -27.30
N GLY A 115 45.93 70.06 -26.56
CA GLY A 115 45.55 71.48 -26.63
C GLY A 115 44.32 71.89 -25.82
N VAL A 116 43.49 70.94 -25.36
CA VAL A 116 42.33 71.20 -24.49
C VAL A 116 42.60 70.71 -23.06
N GLY A 117 43.27 69.57 -22.86
CA GLY A 117 43.47 68.93 -21.57
C GLY A 117 42.55 67.74 -21.34
N THR A 118 42.41 67.29 -20.09
CA THR A 118 41.54 66.17 -19.73
C THR A 118 40.07 66.60 -19.65
N VAL A 119 39.20 65.86 -20.32
CA VAL A 119 37.75 66.10 -20.37
C VAL A 119 36.97 64.80 -20.13
N PHE A 120 35.73 64.93 -19.67
CA PHE A 120 34.76 63.85 -19.66
C PHE A 120 33.87 63.94 -20.89
N TYR A 121 33.77 62.83 -21.62
CA TYR A 121 32.74 62.61 -22.63
C TYR A 121 31.59 61.87 -21.98
N VAL A 122 30.42 62.49 -22.00
CA VAL A 122 29.27 61.98 -21.28
C VAL A 122 28.09 61.81 -22.21
N PHE A 123 27.44 60.65 -22.11
CA PHE A 123 26.21 60.32 -22.82
C PHE A 123 25.05 60.13 -21.84
N PHE A 124 23.95 60.87 -22.06
CA PHE A 124 22.74 60.86 -21.25
C PHE A 124 21.63 60.10 -21.96
N LEU A 125 21.01 59.17 -21.24
CA LEU A 125 19.75 58.56 -21.63
C LEU A 125 18.65 58.96 -20.64
N ASP A 126 17.53 59.45 -21.19
CA ASP A 126 16.31 59.63 -20.41
C ASP A 126 15.77 58.25 -20.02
N ASN A 127 15.59 58.01 -18.73
CA ASN A 127 15.10 56.72 -18.25
C ASN A 127 13.71 56.42 -18.85
N ASP A 128 12.85 57.43 -19.02
CA ASP A 128 11.54 57.30 -19.66
C ASP A 128 11.60 56.95 -21.16
N THR A 129 12.68 57.33 -21.84
CA THR A 129 12.90 56.99 -23.25
C THR A 129 13.48 55.58 -23.42
N LYS A 130 14.31 55.10 -22.48
CA LYS A 130 14.75 53.69 -22.37
C LYS A 130 13.54 52.75 -22.23
N TYR A 131 12.57 53.10 -21.37
CA TYR A 131 11.36 52.29 -21.17
C TYR A 131 10.44 52.20 -22.39
N LYS A 132 10.45 53.20 -23.28
CA LYS A 132 9.65 53.20 -24.52
C LYS A 132 10.29 52.37 -25.64
N VAL A 133 11.62 52.22 -25.63
CA VAL A 133 12.38 51.59 -26.73
C VAL A 133 12.78 50.14 -26.43
N TYR A 134 12.99 49.74 -25.17
CA TYR A 134 13.69 48.46 -24.86
C TYR A 134 12.87 47.32 -24.23
N ASP A 135 11.60 47.49 -23.84
CA ASP A 135 10.78 46.37 -23.31
C ASP A 135 9.80 45.81 -24.35
N MET A 136 10.36 45.44 -25.50
CA MET A 136 9.69 44.71 -26.57
C MET A 136 10.48 43.44 -26.84
N ASP A 137 9.81 42.30 -26.87
CA ASP A 137 10.40 41.04 -27.28
C ASP A 137 10.80 41.13 -28.77
N SER A 138 12.10 41.06 -29.04
CA SER A 138 12.67 41.25 -30.37
C SER A 138 12.24 40.17 -31.38
N LEU A 139 11.84 38.99 -30.87
CA LEU A 139 11.41 37.87 -31.70
C LEU A 139 9.94 38.02 -32.15
N THR A 140 9.01 38.21 -31.21
CA THR A 140 7.56 38.19 -31.46
C THR A 140 6.95 39.58 -31.68
N GLY A 141 7.70 40.64 -31.35
CA GLY A 141 7.22 42.02 -31.36
C GLY A 141 6.06 42.23 -30.39
N LEU A 142 6.01 41.46 -29.30
CA LEU A 142 5.09 41.68 -28.17
C LEU A 142 5.77 42.54 -27.09
N PRO A 143 5.00 43.29 -26.28
CA PRO A 143 5.50 43.88 -25.04
C PRO A 143 6.20 42.83 -24.16
N GLY A 144 7.33 43.21 -23.56
CA GLY A 144 7.92 42.45 -22.46
C GLY A 144 7.16 42.65 -21.15
N LYS A 145 7.64 41.97 -20.10
CA LYS A 145 6.95 41.86 -18.81
C LYS A 145 6.65 43.20 -18.16
N THR A 146 7.61 44.14 -18.13
CA THR A 146 7.49 45.41 -17.41
C THR A 146 6.44 46.33 -18.05
N ARG A 147 6.43 46.42 -19.37
CA ARG A 147 5.50 47.20 -20.19
C ARG A 147 4.10 46.63 -20.10
N PHE A 148 3.97 45.31 -20.11
CA PHE A 148 2.70 44.63 -19.88
C PHE A 148 2.12 45.02 -18.52
N LEU A 149 2.87 44.87 -17.43
CA LEU A 149 2.40 45.17 -16.07
C LEU A 149 1.96 46.64 -15.94
N LYS A 150 2.70 47.59 -16.52
CA LYS A 150 2.33 49.02 -16.51
C LYS A 150 1.07 49.32 -17.31
N HIS A 151 0.88 48.73 -18.48
CA HIS A 151 -0.33 48.97 -19.28
C HIS A 151 -1.55 48.25 -18.70
N ALA A 152 -1.35 47.02 -18.23
CA ALA A 152 -2.38 46.23 -17.55
C ALA A 152 -2.89 46.96 -16.29
N SER A 153 -2.02 47.63 -15.53
CA SER A 153 -2.44 48.33 -14.30
C SER A 153 -3.33 49.53 -14.61
N VAL A 154 -3.03 50.27 -15.68
CA VAL A 154 -3.88 51.36 -16.18
C VAL A 154 -5.25 50.81 -16.59
N VAL A 155 -5.29 49.71 -17.35
CA VAL A 155 -6.55 49.12 -17.80
C VAL A 155 -7.37 48.55 -16.64
N MET A 156 -6.75 47.91 -15.66
CA MET A 156 -7.43 47.45 -14.44
C MET A 156 -7.99 48.61 -13.62
N LYS A 157 -7.22 49.70 -13.46
CA LYS A 157 -7.69 50.90 -12.74
C LYS A 157 -8.88 51.53 -13.45
N LEU A 158 -8.84 51.65 -14.78
CA LEU A 158 -9.98 52.15 -15.55
C LEU A 158 -11.22 51.23 -15.43
N ALA A 159 -11.03 49.91 -15.50
CA ALA A 159 -12.12 48.95 -15.32
C ALA A 159 -12.73 48.99 -13.91
N SER A 160 -11.93 49.29 -12.87
CA SER A 160 -12.44 49.42 -11.49
C SER A 160 -13.36 50.63 -11.27
N LEU A 161 -13.27 51.65 -12.13
CA LEU A 161 -14.06 52.88 -12.04
C LEU A 161 -15.41 52.78 -12.77
N ASP A 162 -15.61 51.73 -13.58
CA ASP A 162 -16.83 51.50 -14.35
C ASP A 162 -17.51 50.20 -13.92
N SER A 163 -18.66 50.31 -13.23
CA SER A 163 -19.44 49.17 -12.78
C SER A 163 -20.05 48.34 -13.91
N LYS A 164 -20.06 48.85 -15.15
CA LYS A 164 -20.49 48.14 -16.35
C LYS A 164 -19.34 47.48 -17.10
N ALA A 165 -18.08 47.69 -16.70
CA ALA A 165 -16.93 47.05 -17.33
C ALA A 165 -17.02 45.53 -17.16
N PRO A 166 -16.69 44.73 -18.19
CA PRO A 166 -16.74 43.28 -18.09
C PRO A 166 -15.66 42.80 -17.10
N LYS A 167 -15.98 41.76 -16.31
CA LYS A 167 -15.01 41.13 -15.42
C LYS A 167 -13.75 40.74 -16.18
N MET A 168 -12.59 41.15 -15.68
CA MET A 168 -11.29 40.89 -16.30
C MET A 168 -10.68 39.58 -15.82
N ALA A 169 -9.72 39.06 -16.58
CA ALA A 169 -8.96 37.86 -16.26
C ALA A 169 -7.53 37.96 -16.81
N LEU A 170 -6.57 37.50 -16.00
CA LEU A 170 -5.20 37.26 -16.43
C LEU A 170 -5.08 35.82 -16.91
N VAL A 171 -4.43 35.62 -18.04
CA VAL A 171 -4.18 34.30 -18.63
C VAL A 171 -2.70 34.09 -18.78
N TYR A 172 -2.21 32.97 -18.26
CA TYR A 172 -0.86 32.47 -18.47
C TYR A 172 -0.91 31.32 -19.47
N VAL A 173 -0.03 31.37 -20.47
CA VAL A 173 0.03 30.40 -21.56
C VAL A 173 1.40 29.76 -21.58
N ASP A 174 1.45 28.44 -21.51
CA ASP A 174 2.67 27.61 -21.51
C ASP A 174 2.65 26.63 -22.69
N ILE A 175 3.78 26.48 -23.39
CA ILE A 175 3.94 25.55 -24.52
C ILE A 175 4.70 24.32 -24.05
N ARG A 176 4.00 23.19 -23.92
CA ARG A 176 4.59 21.92 -23.49
C ARG A 176 5.60 21.40 -24.50
N ASN A 177 6.66 20.81 -23.96
CA ASN A 177 7.74 20.18 -24.73
C ASN A 177 8.44 21.12 -25.71
N PHE A 178 8.36 22.43 -25.54
CA PHE A 178 8.99 23.40 -26.45
C PHE A 178 10.52 23.24 -26.49
N HIS A 179 11.16 23.01 -25.34
CA HIS A 179 12.58 22.69 -25.28
C HIS A 179 12.94 21.44 -26.12
N LEU A 180 12.18 20.35 -25.96
CA LEU A 180 12.38 19.11 -26.73
C LEU A 180 12.14 19.33 -28.23
N TYR A 181 11.16 20.16 -28.58
CA TYR A 181 10.92 20.57 -29.96
C TYR A 181 12.11 21.35 -30.53
N ASN A 182 12.69 22.29 -29.78
CA ASN A 182 13.89 23.03 -30.18
C ASN A 182 15.09 22.12 -30.36
N MET A 183 15.29 21.14 -29.47
CA MET A 183 16.36 20.14 -29.60
C MET A 183 16.22 19.30 -30.87
N ARG A 184 15.00 18.88 -31.21
CA ARG A 184 14.73 18.02 -32.37
C ARG A 184 14.74 18.76 -33.70
N ASN A 185 14.25 20.00 -33.72
CA ASN A 185 13.95 20.74 -34.96
C ASN A 185 14.86 21.96 -35.18
N GLY A 186 15.72 22.29 -34.22
CA GLY A 186 16.56 23.49 -34.24
C GLY A 186 15.83 24.73 -33.73
N SER A 187 16.61 25.66 -33.18
CA SER A 187 16.11 26.92 -32.59
C SER A 187 15.35 27.81 -33.58
N GLU A 188 15.71 27.78 -34.86
CA GLU A 188 15.04 28.59 -35.90
C GLU A 188 13.57 28.18 -36.10
N LYS A 189 13.28 26.87 -36.11
CA LYS A 189 11.88 26.39 -36.19
C LYS A 189 11.10 26.72 -34.92
N GLY A 190 11.75 26.65 -33.75
CA GLY A 190 11.19 27.11 -32.48
C GLY A 190 10.81 28.60 -32.52
N ASN A 191 11.72 29.43 -33.00
CA ASN A 191 11.50 30.87 -33.16
C ASN A 191 10.32 31.17 -34.08
N GLN A 192 10.22 30.47 -35.22
CA GLN A 192 9.08 30.59 -36.12
C GLN A 192 7.75 30.18 -35.46
N PHE A 193 7.76 29.14 -34.63
CA PHE A 193 6.58 28.73 -33.87
C PHE A 193 6.14 29.84 -32.91
N LEU A 194 7.06 30.42 -32.14
CA LEU A 194 6.76 31.53 -31.22
C LEU A 194 6.20 32.76 -31.95
N ILE A 195 6.74 33.09 -33.12
CA ILE A 195 6.22 34.17 -33.97
C ILE A 195 4.78 33.89 -34.42
N ARG A 196 4.48 32.66 -34.85
CA ARG A 196 3.13 32.26 -35.28
C ARG A 196 2.15 32.24 -34.10
N MET A 197 2.59 31.74 -32.95
CA MET A 197 1.82 31.76 -31.71
C MET A 197 1.44 33.20 -31.32
N ALA A 198 2.40 34.12 -31.33
CA ALA A 198 2.15 35.53 -31.08
C ALA A 198 1.12 36.14 -32.07
N LYS A 199 1.16 35.75 -33.35
CA LYS A 199 0.16 36.17 -34.35
C LYS A 199 -1.24 35.62 -34.02
N VAL A 200 -1.35 34.34 -33.66
CA VAL A 200 -2.63 33.72 -33.26
C VAL A 200 -3.21 34.43 -32.03
N LEU A 201 -2.40 34.65 -31.00
CA LEU A 201 -2.85 35.36 -29.80
C LEU A 201 -3.30 36.79 -30.12
N LYS A 202 -2.53 37.54 -30.92
CA LYS A 202 -2.88 38.90 -31.38
C LYS A 202 -4.19 38.94 -32.17
N GLY A 203 -4.46 37.93 -33.00
CA GLY A 203 -5.68 37.85 -33.81
C GLY A 203 -6.95 37.61 -33.01
N ASN A 204 -6.86 36.87 -31.89
CA ASN A 204 -8.03 36.50 -31.08
C ASN A 204 -8.25 37.42 -29.87
N PHE A 205 -7.24 38.19 -29.45
CA PHE A 205 -7.33 39.15 -28.35
C PHE A 205 -7.09 40.60 -28.82
N PRO A 206 -8.14 41.30 -29.31
CA PRO A 206 -8.00 42.59 -29.99
C PRO A 206 -7.57 43.76 -29.10
N ASN A 207 -7.64 43.64 -27.77
CA ASN A 207 -7.24 44.68 -26.82
C ASN A 207 -5.71 44.81 -26.63
N LYS A 208 -4.91 44.01 -27.35
CA LYS A 208 -3.43 44.08 -27.45
C LYS A 208 -2.64 44.02 -26.14
N LEU A 209 -3.27 43.72 -25.00
CA LEU A 209 -2.57 43.42 -23.74
C LEU A 209 -2.13 41.95 -23.73
N ILE A 210 -1.13 41.67 -24.56
CA ILE A 210 -0.48 40.38 -24.70
C ILE A 210 1.00 40.63 -24.49
N SER A 211 1.67 39.76 -23.77
CA SER A 211 3.09 39.83 -23.51
C SER A 211 3.72 38.46 -23.66
N ARG A 212 4.98 38.44 -24.05
CA ARG A 212 5.84 37.28 -23.85
C ARG A 212 6.74 37.64 -22.67
N PHE A 213 6.64 36.88 -21.58
CA PHE A 213 7.46 37.15 -20.40
C PHE A 213 8.87 36.62 -20.64
N GLU A 214 9.02 35.30 -20.77
CA GLU A 214 10.29 34.60 -20.94
C GLU A 214 10.04 33.31 -21.74
N ASP A 215 11.02 32.86 -22.53
CA ASP A 215 11.01 31.61 -23.30
C ASP A 215 9.70 31.31 -24.05
N ASP A 216 8.95 30.32 -23.62
CA ASP A 216 7.70 29.82 -24.21
C ASP A 216 6.44 30.35 -23.51
N HIS A 217 6.59 31.30 -22.60
CA HIS A 217 5.51 31.79 -21.75
C HIS A 217 4.90 33.11 -22.23
N PHE A 218 3.57 33.11 -22.43
CA PHE A 218 2.81 34.30 -22.78
C PHE A 218 1.82 34.66 -21.67
N VAL A 219 1.59 35.97 -21.48
CA VAL A 219 0.62 36.49 -20.51
C VAL A 219 -0.34 37.45 -21.21
N ILE A 220 -1.63 37.34 -20.87
CA ILE A 220 -2.71 38.09 -21.52
C ILE A 220 -3.61 38.68 -20.44
N LEU A 221 -4.00 39.95 -20.59
CA LEU A 221 -5.11 40.54 -19.84
C LEU A 221 -6.30 40.73 -20.77
N THR A 222 -7.43 40.09 -20.46
CA THR A 222 -8.64 40.15 -21.28
C THR A 222 -9.90 40.07 -20.43
N SER A 223 -11.08 40.19 -21.05
CA SER A 223 -12.33 39.96 -20.35
C SER A 223 -12.61 38.46 -20.18
N LEU A 224 -13.08 38.08 -19.00
CA LEU A 224 -13.44 36.71 -18.63
C LEU A 224 -14.49 36.09 -19.58
N PRO A 225 -15.56 36.80 -20.01
CA PRO A 225 -16.52 36.25 -20.98
C PRO A 225 -15.90 35.91 -22.34
N SER A 226 -14.90 36.70 -22.80
CA SER A 226 -14.22 36.43 -24.06
C SER A 226 -13.46 35.09 -24.05
N LEU A 227 -12.98 34.63 -22.89
CA LEU A 227 -12.18 33.41 -22.80
C LEU A 227 -12.95 32.16 -23.20
N LYS A 228 -14.22 32.05 -22.80
CA LYS A 228 -15.06 30.89 -23.15
C LYS A 228 -15.21 30.69 -24.66
N LYS A 229 -15.24 31.78 -25.43
CA LYS A 229 -15.35 31.76 -26.89
C LYS A 229 -14.00 31.61 -27.58
N GLN A 230 -12.97 32.31 -27.08
CA GLN A 230 -11.70 32.44 -27.77
C GLN A 230 -10.76 31.25 -27.56
N ILE A 231 -10.75 30.63 -26.37
CA ILE A 231 -9.80 29.55 -26.08
C ILE A 231 -9.95 28.35 -27.04
N PRO A 232 -11.15 27.80 -27.30
CA PRO A 232 -11.29 26.68 -28.25
C PRO A 232 -10.82 27.03 -29.67
N VAL A 233 -11.06 28.27 -30.11
CA VAL A 233 -10.62 28.78 -31.41
C VAL A 233 -9.09 28.87 -31.46
N ILE A 234 -8.49 29.44 -30.42
CA ILE A 234 -7.03 29.58 -30.28
C ILE A 234 -6.38 28.19 -30.24
N THR A 235 -6.87 27.28 -29.41
CA THR A 235 -6.36 25.90 -29.33
C THR A 235 -6.44 25.21 -30.69
N GLY A 236 -7.57 25.33 -31.41
CA GLY A 236 -7.72 24.78 -32.76
C GLY A 236 -6.78 25.40 -33.79
N GLN A 237 -6.58 26.72 -33.75
CA GLN A 237 -5.63 27.42 -34.63
C GLN A 237 -4.19 27.04 -34.33
N ILE A 238 -3.84 26.94 -33.05
CA ILE A 238 -2.52 26.47 -32.63
C ILE A 238 -2.33 25.04 -33.11
N HIS A 239 -3.30 24.13 -32.91
CA HIS A 239 -3.34 22.77 -33.47
C HIS A 239 -3.18 22.72 -35.00
N GLY A 240 -3.63 23.75 -35.72
CA GLY A 240 -3.42 23.89 -37.16
C GLY A 240 -2.03 24.41 -37.57
N LEU A 241 -1.24 24.98 -36.65
CA LEU A 241 0.15 25.41 -36.92
C LEU A 241 1.15 24.23 -36.92
N TYR A 242 0.68 23.01 -36.60
CA TYR A 242 1.49 21.83 -36.43
C TYR A 242 1.90 21.20 -37.76
N ASP A 243 3.20 20.93 -37.88
CA ASP A 243 3.76 19.96 -38.85
C ASP A 243 4.49 18.80 -38.13
N ALA A 244 4.39 18.71 -36.79
CA ALA A 244 5.11 17.72 -35.97
C ALA A 244 4.39 17.42 -34.63
N SER A 245 4.41 16.17 -34.18
CA SER A 245 3.35 15.46 -33.45
C SER A 245 3.19 15.65 -31.92
N HIS A 246 3.85 16.60 -31.21
CA HIS A 246 3.81 16.58 -29.72
C HIS A 246 3.94 17.92 -28.97
N LEU A 247 3.75 19.07 -29.61
CA LEU A 247 3.57 20.33 -28.85
C LEU A 247 2.14 20.38 -28.28
N ASP A 248 1.95 21.05 -27.15
CA ASP A 248 0.62 21.27 -26.58
C ASP A 248 0.64 22.62 -25.86
N VAL A 249 -0.51 23.31 -25.78
CA VAL A 249 -0.62 24.61 -25.14
C VAL A 249 -1.60 24.54 -23.97
N LYS A 250 -1.13 25.02 -22.82
CA LYS A 250 -1.90 25.05 -21.57
C LYS A 250 -2.21 26.50 -21.19
N PHE A 251 -3.43 26.73 -20.69
CA PHE A 251 -3.95 28.03 -20.29
C PHE A 251 -4.33 28.00 -18.81
N GLY A 252 -3.62 28.75 -18.00
CA GLY A 252 -3.99 29.03 -16.62
C GLY A 252 -4.64 30.41 -16.49
N ILE A 253 -5.79 30.49 -15.84
CA ILE A 253 -6.61 31.71 -15.81
C ILE A 253 -6.80 32.15 -14.36
N CYS A 254 -6.45 33.39 -14.04
CA CYS A 254 -6.82 34.05 -12.79
C CYS A 254 -7.92 35.08 -13.07
N PRO A 255 -9.18 34.82 -12.67
CA PRO A 255 -10.20 35.86 -12.62
C PRO A 255 -9.74 37.04 -11.76
N VAL A 256 -10.05 38.26 -12.20
CA VAL A 256 -9.82 39.47 -11.42
C VAL A 256 -11.12 39.81 -10.70
N ASP A 257 -11.25 39.37 -9.45
CA ASP A 257 -12.38 39.72 -8.59
C ASP A 257 -12.11 40.99 -7.76
N ASP A 258 -10.83 41.28 -7.49
CA ASP A 258 -10.37 42.51 -6.82
C ASP A 258 -9.36 43.23 -7.72
N TYR A 259 -9.71 44.44 -8.16
CA TYR A 259 -8.87 45.27 -9.03
C TYR A 259 -7.72 45.97 -8.28
N THR A 260 -7.67 45.88 -6.95
CA THR A 260 -6.55 46.39 -6.13
C THR A 260 -5.42 45.36 -5.95
N MET A 261 -5.66 44.10 -6.34
CA MET A 261 -4.65 43.04 -6.35
C MET A 261 -3.44 43.42 -7.20
N PRO A 262 -2.20 43.29 -6.68
CA PRO A 262 -0.99 43.45 -7.50
C PRO A 262 -0.99 42.50 -8.69
N LEU A 263 -0.69 43.02 -9.88
CA LEU A 263 -0.75 42.27 -11.14
C LEU A 263 0.18 41.06 -11.15
N GLU A 264 1.32 41.17 -10.49
CA GLU A 264 2.32 40.12 -10.32
C GLU A 264 1.72 38.92 -9.56
N VAL A 265 0.89 39.19 -8.55
CA VAL A 265 0.15 38.16 -7.80
C VAL A 265 -0.86 37.47 -8.71
N GLY A 266 -1.62 38.25 -9.50
CA GLY A 266 -2.57 37.70 -10.48
C GLY A 266 -1.89 36.85 -11.55
N CYS A 267 -0.73 37.27 -12.05
CA CYS A 267 0.07 36.51 -13.01
C CYS A 267 0.61 35.21 -12.38
N SER A 268 1.09 35.27 -11.14
CA SER A 268 1.56 34.08 -10.40
C SER A 268 0.43 33.08 -10.15
N ARG A 269 -0.79 33.56 -9.84
CA ARG A 269 -2.00 32.72 -9.69
C ARG A 269 -2.39 32.05 -11.01
N ALA A 270 -2.38 32.81 -12.11
CA ALA A 270 -2.65 32.27 -13.45
C ALA A 270 -1.61 31.21 -13.84
N ARG A 271 -0.32 31.47 -13.57
CA ARG A 271 0.75 30.49 -13.78
C ARG A 271 0.52 29.21 -12.96
N MET A 272 0.18 29.33 -11.68
CA MET A 272 -0.10 28.18 -10.81
C MET A 272 -1.23 27.29 -11.34
N ALA A 273 -2.31 27.91 -11.85
CA ALA A 273 -3.37 27.17 -12.50
C ALA A 273 -2.88 26.44 -13.76
N CYS A 274 -2.01 27.08 -14.55
CA CYS A 274 -1.41 26.47 -15.74
C CYS A 274 -0.52 25.27 -15.38
N ASP A 275 0.35 25.43 -14.37
CA ASP A 275 1.24 24.38 -13.88
C ASP A 275 0.45 23.16 -13.35
N THR A 276 -0.76 23.38 -12.78
CA THR A 276 -1.61 22.29 -12.25
C THR A 276 -2.13 21.35 -13.34
N ILE A 277 -2.29 21.81 -14.58
CA ILE A 277 -2.75 20.99 -15.71
C ILE A 277 -1.61 20.52 -16.62
N LYS A 278 -0.37 20.83 -16.25
CA LYS A 278 0.82 20.65 -17.09
C LYS A 278 1.06 19.18 -17.48
N GLU A 279 0.77 18.26 -16.57
CA GLU A 279 0.93 16.80 -16.75
C GLU A 279 -0.34 16.09 -17.25
N PHE A 280 -1.46 16.81 -17.43
CA PHE A 280 -2.71 16.22 -17.92
C PHE A 280 -2.85 16.44 -19.42
N PRO A 281 -2.72 15.41 -20.28
CA PRO A 281 -2.77 15.57 -21.73
C PRO A 281 -4.08 16.22 -22.19
N ASP A 282 -5.22 15.76 -21.66
CA ASP A 282 -6.56 16.17 -22.12
C ASP A 282 -7.07 17.48 -21.50
N LYS A 283 -6.33 18.10 -20.57
CA LYS A 283 -6.72 19.36 -19.94
C LYS A 283 -5.90 20.51 -20.49
N HIS A 284 -6.52 21.40 -21.25
CA HIS A 284 -5.85 22.59 -21.80
C HIS A 284 -6.12 23.87 -21.01
N VAL A 285 -7.13 23.89 -20.14
CA VAL A 285 -7.56 25.11 -19.43
C VAL A 285 -7.77 24.82 -17.95
N CYS A 286 -7.26 25.70 -17.10
CA CYS A 286 -7.48 25.65 -15.65
C CYS A 286 -7.74 27.05 -15.10
N PHE A 287 -8.73 27.18 -14.22
CA PHE A 287 -8.98 28.41 -13.48
C PHE A 287 -8.32 28.31 -12.10
N TYR A 288 -7.63 29.36 -11.69
CA TYR A 288 -7.10 29.46 -10.34
C TYR A 288 -8.23 29.41 -9.32
N THR A 289 -8.05 28.56 -8.31
CA THR A 289 -8.88 28.52 -7.11
C THR A 289 -8.02 28.81 -5.89
N GLN A 290 -8.63 29.34 -4.83
CA GLN A 290 -7.89 29.60 -3.59
C GLN A 290 -7.22 28.33 -3.02
N SER A 291 -7.86 27.17 -3.18
CA SER A 291 -7.32 25.87 -2.80
C SER A 291 -5.99 25.52 -3.47
N MET A 292 -5.72 25.98 -4.70
CA MET A 292 -4.41 25.78 -5.36
C MET A 292 -3.31 26.57 -4.64
N GLY A 293 -3.60 27.81 -4.26
CA GLY A 293 -2.70 28.64 -3.47
C GLY A 293 -2.42 28.03 -2.09
N ASP A 294 -3.47 27.55 -1.42
CA ASP A 294 -3.36 26.92 -0.11
C ASP A 294 -2.53 25.61 -0.20
N ALA A 295 -2.72 24.80 -1.24
CA ALA A 295 -1.94 23.59 -1.48
C ALA A 295 -0.45 23.90 -1.73
N ARG A 296 -0.13 24.94 -2.50
CA ARG A 296 1.26 25.38 -2.71
C ARG A 296 1.90 25.89 -1.43
N ASN A 297 1.17 26.68 -0.63
CA ASN A 297 1.66 27.17 0.65
C ASN A 297 1.91 26.02 1.63
N LEU A 298 1.01 25.02 1.66
CA LEU A 298 1.20 23.82 2.46
C LEU A 298 2.43 23.02 1.99
N ARG A 299 2.65 22.88 0.67
CA ARG A 299 3.85 22.23 0.12
C ARG A 299 5.14 22.89 0.60
N ASN A 300 5.24 24.20 0.49
CA ASN A 300 6.42 24.94 0.95
C ASN A 300 6.60 24.78 2.47
N TYR A 301 5.51 24.94 3.23
CA TYR A 301 5.53 24.76 4.69
C TYR A 301 6.08 23.38 5.09
N ILE A 302 5.60 22.31 4.45
CA ILE A 302 6.05 20.94 4.68
C ILE A 302 7.56 20.82 4.43
N ILE A 303 8.05 21.28 3.29
CA ILE A 303 9.49 21.17 2.94
C ILE A 303 10.36 21.97 3.93
N ASP A 304 9.94 23.18 4.28
CA ASP A 304 10.71 24.09 5.13
C ASP A 304 10.75 23.63 6.61
N HIS A 305 9.66 23.02 7.11
CA HIS A 305 9.53 22.63 8.52
C HIS A 305 9.75 21.14 8.78
N PHE A 306 10.02 20.32 7.75
CA PHE A 306 10.18 18.87 7.91
C PHE A 306 11.28 18.49 8.92
N ARG A 307 12.43 19.16 8.85
CA ARG A 307 13.54 18.92 9.80
C ARG A 307 13.13 19.25 11.24
N GLU A 308 12.50 20.41 11.44
CA GLU A 308 12.00 20.83 12.75
C GLU A 308 10.96 19.84 13.29
N ALA A 309 10.08 19.33 12.42
CA ALA A 309 9.05 18.37 12.79
C ALA A 309 9.62 17.04 13.31
N MET A 310 10.74 16.57 12.76
CA MET A 310 11.47 15.41 13.30
C MET A 310 12.14 15.75 14.63
N GLU A 311 12.90 16.86 14.70
CA GLU A 311 13.62 17.28 15.91
C GLU A 311 12.69 17.52 17.12
N LYS A 312 11.47 18.00 16.86
CA LYS A 312 10.44 18.26 17.89
C LYS A 312 9.44 17.12 18.07
N HIS A 313 9.65 15.97 17.43
CA HIS A 313 8.76 14.80 17.48
C HIS A 313 7.29 15.10 17.12
N TRP A 314 7.06 16.03 16.19
CA TRP A 314 5.73 16.28 15.60
C TRP A 314 5.32 15.17 14.64
N ILE A 315 6.31 14.48 14.06
CA ILE A 315 6.07 13.24 13.32
C ILE A 315 6.01 12.10 14.34
N GLN A 316 4.83 11.51 14.48
CA GLN A 316 4.54 10.40 15.36
C GLN A 316 4.39 9.12 14.57
N VAL A 317 4.79 7.99 15.16
CA VAL A 317 4.61 6.66 14.57
C VAL A 317 3.36 6.02 15.16
N TYR A 318 2.41 5.71 14.29
CA TYR A 318 1.20 4.96 14.62
C TYR A 318 1.38 3.52 14.15
N PHE A 319 0.72 2.59 14.81
CA PHE A 319 0.83 1.16 14.54
C PHE A 319 -0.53 0.60 14.13
N GLN A 320 -0.56 -0.19 13.07
CA GLN A 320 -1.75 -0.93 12.67
C GLN A 320 -1.53 -2.43 12.92
N PRO A 321 -2.46 -3.13 13.61
CA PRO A 321 -2.28 -4.55 13.92
C PRO A 321 -2.42 -5.43 12.68
N VAL A 322 -1.57 -6.45 12.59
CA VAL A 322 -1.65 -7.54 11.61
C VAL A 322 -2.01 -8.83 12.34
N ILE A 323 -3.14 -9.43 11.96
CA ILE A 323 -3.75 -10.55 12.67
C ILE A 323 -3.59 -11.84 11.87
N ARG A 324 -3.22 -12.93 12.55
CA ARG A 324 -3.19 -14.28 11.98
C ARG A 324 -4.60 -14.77 11.69
N THR A 325 -4.88 -15.12 10.44
CA THR A 325 -6.24 -15.45 9.99
C THR A 325 -6.85 -16.65 10.72
N VAL A 326 -6.05 -17.70 10.95
CA VAL A 326 -6.56 -18.98 11.50
C VAL A 326 -6.77 -18.94 13.01
N SER A 327 -5.92 -18.24 13.75
CA SER A 327 -5.89 -18.23 15.22
C SER A 327 -6.47 -16.94 15.82
N GLY A 328 -6.51 -15.84 15.05
CA GLY A 328 -6.89 -14.51 15.55
C GLY A 328 -5.83 -13.85 16.43
N THR A 329 -4.60 -14.36 16.45
CA THR A 329 -3.48 -13.83 17.24
C THR A 329 -2.83 -12.62 16.58
N LEU A 330 -2.25 -11.71 17.37
CA LEU A 330 -1.51 -10.56 16.86
C LEU A 330 -0.12 -11.01 16.40
N ALA A 331 0.10 -11.06 15.09
CA ALA A 331 1.32 -11.56 14.48
C ALA A 331 2.42 -10.49 14.40
N SER A 332 2.05 -9.28 13.98
CA SER A 332 2.95 -8.13 13.81
C SER A 332 2.15 -6.83 13.79
N MET A 333 2.82 -5.71 13.54
CA MET A 333 2.17 -4.41 13.32
C MET A 333 2.92 -3.58 12.28
N GLU A 334 2.20 -2.80 11.49
CA GLU A 334 2.80 -1.88 10.51
C GLU A 334 3.01 -0.49 11.14
N ALA A 335 4.21 0.08 10.97
CA ALA A 335 4.53 1.43 11.39
C ALA A 335 4.18 2.46 10.31
N LEU A 336 3.32 3.40 10.69
CA LEU A 336 2.76 4.41 9.81
C LEU A 336 2.99 5.81 10.37
N SER A 337 3.66 6.67 9.60
CA SER A 337 3.97 8.05 10.01
C SER A 337 2.70 8.92 10.08
N ARG A 338 2.61 9.82 11.06
CA ARG A 338 1.54 10.81 11.23
C ARG A 338 2.15 12.14 11.64
N TRP A 339 1.92 13.19 10.87
CA TRP A 339 2.45 14.50 11.18
C TRP A 339 1.41 15.33 11.95
N MET A 340 1.69 15.54 13.23
CA MET A 340 0.89 16.31 14.18
C MET A 340 1.50 17.70 14.34
N ASP A 341 1.21 18.60 13.40
CA ASP A 341 1.79 19.94 13.37
C ASP A 341 1.03 20.90 14.32
N PRO A 342 1.73 21.71 15.14
CA PRO A 342 1.08 22.61 16.08
C PRO A 342 0.32 23.78 15.40
N GLN A 343 0.68 24.17 14.18
CA GLN A 343 0.06 25.28 13.45
C GLN A 343 -0.97 24.79 12.42
N LYS A 344 -0.68 23.69 11.72
CA LYS A 344 -1.51 23.14 10.64
C LYS A 344 -2.42 22.00 11.07
N GLY A 345 -2.26 21.50 12.31
CA GLY A 345 -2.97 20.33 12.78
C GLY A 345 -2.44 19.04 12.13
N LYS A 346 -3.31 18.05 11.96
CA LYS A 346 -2.93 16.75 11.39
C LYS A 346 -2.72 16.87 9.88
N ILE A 347 -1.50 16.64 9.42
CA ILE A 347 -1.14 16.55 7.99
C ILE A 347 -1.14 15.08 7.57
N ASN A 348 -1.89 14.75 6.51
CA ASN A 348 -2.05 13.37 6.03
C ASN A 348 -0.77 12.89 5.32
N PRO A 349 -0.30 11.65 5.55
CA PRO A 349 0.80 11.03 4.81
C PRO A 349 0.68 11.10 3.29
N GLY A 350 -0.52 10.89 2.74
CA GLY A 350 -0.76 11.02 1.30
C GLY A 350 -0.55 12.45 0.76
N VAL A 351 -0.37 13.44 1.64
CA VAL A 351 0.02 14.81 1.27
C VAL A 351 1.52 15.02 1.43
N PHE A 352 2.13 14.67 2.57
CA PHE A 352 3.52 15.02 2.82
C PHE A 352 4.54 14.00 2.27
N VAL A 353 4.23 12.69 2.25
CA VAL A 353 5.17 11.68 1.76
C VAL A 353 5.54 11.91 0.29
N PRO A 354 4.58 12.10 -0.65
CA PRO A 354 4.93 12.40 -2.05
C PRO A 354 5.76 13.68 -2.21
N LEU A 355 5.53 14.68 -1.35
CA LEU A 355 6.32 15.92 -1.37
C LEU A 355 7.76 15.69 -0.89
N LEU A 356 7.96 14.78 0.06
CA LEU A 356 9.29 14.39 0.53
C LEU A 356 10.00 13.51 -0.50
N GLU A 357 9.28 12.68 -1.26
CA GLU A 357 9.84 11.95 -2.40
C GLU A 357 10.30 12.92 -3.50
N ASP A 358 9.43 13.85 -3.92
CA ASP A 358 9.74 14.90 -4.89
C ASP A 358 10.97 15.73 -4.49
N SER A 359 11.09 16.05 -3.19
CA SER A 359 12.19 16.85 -2.64
C SER A 359 13.40 16.02 -2.22
N ARG A 360 13.39 14.69 -2.44
CA ARG A 360 14.45 13.73 -2.07
C ARG A 360 14.80 13.73 -0.58
N GLN A 361 13.79 13.94 0.25
CA GLN A 361 13.89 13.95 1.72
C GLN A 361 13.24 12.73 2.38
N VAL A 362 12.56 11.87 1.60
CA VAL A 362 11.83 10.71 2.13
C VAL A 362 12.70 9.76 2.95
N ARG A 363 13.96 9.53 2.55
CA ARG A 363 14.93 8.72 3.32
C ARG A 363 15.05 9.15 4.78
N LYS A 364 15.04 10.46 5.04
CA LYS A 364 15.13 10.98 6.41
C LYS A 364 13.89 10.63 7.23
N LEU A 365 12.72 10.60 6.59
CA LEU A 365 11.48 10.16 7.23
C LEU A 365 11.58 8.67 7.58
N ASP A 366 12.01 7.84 6.63
CA ASP A 366 12.03 6.38 6.79
C ASP A 366 13.04 5.97 7.89
N MET A 367 14.22 6.60 7.91
CA MET A 367 15.21 6.39 8.97
C MET A 367 14.74 6.92 10.33
N TYR A 368 14.03 8.06 10.36
CA TYR A 368 13.41 8.56 11.59
C TYR A 368 12.35 7.59 12.12
N VAL A 369 11.48 7.06 11.25
CA VAL A 369 10.47 6.06 11.63
C VAL A 369 11.14 4.80 12.18
N LEU A 370 12.18 4.29 11.52
CA LEU A 370 12.96 3.15 12.02
C LEU A 370 13.59 3.42 13.39
N GLU A 371 14.15 4.60 13.60
CA GLU A 371 14.73 4.98 14.88
C GLU A 371 13.68 5.07 16.00
N GLU A 372 12.49 5.59 15.71
CA GLU A 372 11.36 5.59 16.66
C GLU A 372 10.89 4.16 17.01
N ILE A 373 10.84 3.24 16.04
CA ILE A 373 10.54 1.82 16.28
C ILE A 373 11.62 1.20 17.19
N CYS A 374 12.89 1.45 16.90
CA CYS A 374 13.99 0.93 17.69
C CYS A 374 13.99 1.48 19.13
N ARG A 375 13.66 2.76 19.30
CA ARG A 375 13.47 3.39 20.62
C ARG A 375 12.29 2.77 21.37
N LEU A 376 11.19 2.47 20.68
CA LEU A 376 10.06 1.76 21.25
C LEU A 376 10.49 0.39 21.78
N TYR A 377 11.27 -0.38 21.01
CA TYR A 377 11.77 -1.69 21.44
C TYR A 377 12.69 -1.62 22.64
N GLN A 378 13.59 -0.65 22.70
CA GLN A 378 14.41 -0.42 23.89
C GLN A 378 13.55 -0.22 25.14
N SER A 379 12.54 0.67 25.05
CA SER A 379 11.60 0.93 26.15
C SER A 379 10.80 -0.31 26.57
N GLN A 380 10.33 -1.13 25.61
CA GLN A 380 9.62 -2.37 25.93
C GLN A 380 10.51 -3.43 26.57
N LYS A 381 11.77 -3.54 26.11
CA LYS A 381 12.76 -4.46 26.67
C LYS A 381 13.10 -4.10 28.13
N GLU A 382 13.29 -2.81 28.42
CA GLU A 382 13.53 -2.31 29.79
C GLU A 382 12.35 -2.60 30.73
N GLN A 383 11.12 -2.64 30.20
CA GLN A 383 9.91 -2.97 30.95
C GLN A 383 9.63 -4.49 31.05
N GLY A 384 10.48 -5.34 30.46
CA GLY A 384 10.30 -6.80 30.44
C GLY A 384 9.06 -7.25 29.66
N LYS A 385 8.61 -6.46 28.67
CA LYS A 385 7.39 -6.74 27.88
C LYS A 385 7.71 -7.56 26.64
N THR A 386 6.75 -8.38 26.21
CA THR A 386 6.82 -9.09 24.93
C THR A 386 6.89 -8.09 23.78
N LEU A 387 7.88 -8.28 22.91
CA LEU A 387 8.04 -7.44 21.72
C LEU A 387 7.16 -7.98 20.58
N ILE A 388 6.57 -7.05 19.82
CA ILE A 388 5.76 -7.35 18.62
C ILE A 388 6.59 -6.96 17.39
N PRO A 389 6.77 -7.81 16.38
CA PRO A 389 7.46 -7.45 15.14
C PRO A 389 6.80 -6.26 14.45
N VAL A 390 7.62 -5.39 13.86
CA VAL A 390 7.16 -4.17 13.20
C VAL A 390 7.64 -4.16 11.77
N SER A 391 6.72 -3.94 10.84
CA SER A 391 7.07 -3.60 9.47
C SER A 391 7.22 -2.09 9.28
N PHE A 392 8.17 -1.71 8.44
CA PHE A 392 8.44 -0.31 8.08
C PHE A 392 8.76 -0.20 6.60
N ASN A 393 8.34 0.92 6.02
CA ASN A 393 8.46 1.18 4.59
C ASN A 393 9.84 1.75 4.23
N LEU A 394 10.40 1.28 3.11
CA LEU A 394 11.55 1.88 2.45
C LEU A 394 11.14 2.42 1.08
N SER A 395 11.36 3.71 0.88
CA SER A 395 10.94 4.41 -0.33
C SER A 395 11.95 4.26 -1.45
N ARG A 396 11.52 4.58 -2.69
CA ARG A 396 12.39 4.47 -3.88
C ARG A 396 13.68 5.25 -3.73
N GLY A 397 13.61 6.45 -3.15
CA GLY A 397 14.78 7.32 -2.94
C GLY A 397 15.89 6.68 -2.10
N ASP A 398 15.57 5.69 -1.27
CA ASP A 398 16.50 5.13 -0.30
C ASP A 398 17.55 4.24 -0.98
N PHE A 399 17.17 3.51 -2.03
CA PHE A 399 18.06 2.57 -2.70
C PHE A 399 19.09 3.23 -3.64
N PHE A 400 19.00 4.55 -3.88
CA PHE A 400 19.87 5.28 -4.82
C PHE A 400 20.98 6.09 -4.18
N GLN A 401 20.92 6.34 -2.87
CA GLN A 401 21.86 7.20 -2.16
C GLN A 401 22.46 6.43 -1.00
N GLU A 402 23.76 6.11 -1.08
CA GLU A 402 24.46 5.32 -0.06
C GLU A 402 23.78 3.95 0.18
N SER A 403 24.36 3.05 0.96
CA SER A 403 23.67 1.77 1.24
C SER A 403 22.61 1.98 2.30
N VAL A 404 21.32 1.79 1.93
CA VAL A 404 20.21 1.81 2.88
C VAL A 404 20.36 0.70 3.93
N PHE A 405 20.86 -0.47 3.51
CA PHE A 405 21.12 -1.58 4.42
C PHE A 405 22.08 -1.18 5.56
N ASP A 406 23.15 -0.47 5.24
CA ASP A 406 24.16 -0.10 6.25
C ASP A 406 23.62 0.89 7.28
N GLU A 407 22.79 1.86 6.86
CA GLU A 407 22.14 2.82 7.76
C GLU A 407 21.10 2.13 8.66
N VAL A 408 20.27 1.25 8.09
CA VAL A 408 19.31 0.43 8.85
C VAL A 408 20.03 -0.42 9.89
N GLU A 409 21.15 -1.04 9.52
CA GLU A 409 21.97 -1.83 10.44
C GLU A 409 22.64 -0.98 11.52
N GLU A 410 23.05 0.25 11.21
CA GLU A 410 23.61 1.18 12.19
C GLU A 410 22.57 1.50 13.28
N ILE A 411 21.37 1.92 12.87
CA ILE A 411 20.27 2.24 13.79
C ILE A 411 19.90 1.01 14.61
N ARG A 412 19.69 -0.15 13.96
CA ARG A 412 19.34 -1.39 14.66
C ARG A 412 20.40 -1.77 15.71
N LYS A 413 21.69 -1.68 15.38
CA LYS A 413 22.80 -2.01 16.30
C LYS A 413 22.83 -1.05 17.48
N ARG A 414 22.61 0.25 17.26
CA ARG A 414 22.57 1.29 18.30
C ARG A 414 21.57 0.93 19.42
N TYR A 415 20.40 0.40 19.04
CA TYR A 415 19.34 0.00 19.97
C TYR A 415 19.32 -1.50 20.31
N GLN A 416 20.24 -2.29 19.76
CA GLN A 416 20.34 -3.74 19.97
C GLN A 416 19.05 -4.52 19.65
N VAL A 417 18.37 -4.13 18.57
CA VAL A 417 17.12 -4.77 18.11
C VAL A 417 17.46 -6.03 17.30
N PRO A 418 16.80 -7.18 17.53
CA PRO A 418 16.95 -8.36 16.67
C PRO A 418 16.38 -8.13 15.26
N ARG A 419 17.02 -8.66 14.22
CA ARG A 419 16.57 -8.47 12.82
C ARG A 419 15.20 -9.06 12.53
N ASN A 420 14.88 -10.21 13.12
CA ASN A 420 13.57 -10.89 12.99
C ASN A 420 12.40 -10.18 13.71
N MET A 421 12.62 -8.95 14.17
CA MET A 421 11.61 -8.05 14.71
C MET A 421 11.33 -6.87 13.77
N LEU A 422 12.13 -6.68 12.72
CA LEU A 422 11.98 -5.60 11.76
C LEU A 422 11.70 -6.20 10.38
N TYR A 423 10.55 -5.87 9.82
CA TYR A 423 10.15 -6.30 8.48
C TYR A 423 10.25 -5.14 7.51
N VAL A 424 10.92 -5.36 6.38
CA VAL A 424 11.16 -4.31 5.40
C VAL A 424 10.08 -4.36 4.34
N GLU A 425 9.29 -3.31 4.18
CA GLU A 425 8.28 -3.20 3.14
C GLU A 425 8.80 -2.40 1.95
N ILE A 426 8.58 -2.93 0.75
CA ILE A 426 9.00 -2.33 -0.53
C ILE A 426 7.81 -2.36 -1.49
N THR A 427 7.38 -1.20 -1.98
CA THR A 427 6.24 -1.09 -2.89
C THR A 427 6.53 -1.66 -4.28
N GLU A 428 5.51 -2.22 -4.95
CA GLU A 428 5.65 -2.80 -6.30
C GLU A 428 6.22 -1.80 -7.33
N SER A 429 5.76 -0.55 -7.28
CA SER A 429 6.11 0.49 -8.26
C SER A 429 7.61 0.83 -8.29
N LEU A 430 8.32 0.56 -7.19
CA LEU A 430 9.76 0.71 -7.06
C LEU A 430 10.55 -0.28 -7.93
N LEU A 431 10.00 -1.48 -8.16
CA LEU A 431 10.70 -2.63 -8.76
C LEU A 431 10.72 -2.63 -10.29
N VAL A 432 9.86 -1.84 -10.94
CA VAL A 432 9.63 -1.88 -12.40
C VAL A 432 10.75 -1.21 -13.21
N TYR A 433 11.60 -0.39 -12.59
CA TYR A 433 12.52 0.49 -13.33
C TYR A 433 14.03 0.26 -13.11
N GLU A 434 14.48 -0.50 -12.09
CA GLU A 434 15.87 -0.40 -11.58
C GLU A 434 16.51 -1.72 -11.07
N GLY A 435 16.68 -2.71 -11.97
CA GLY A 435 17.03 -4.12 -11.67
C GLY A 435 18.18 -4.42 -10.70
N ASP A 436 19.43 -4.10 -11.05
CA ASP A 436 20.58 -4.77 -10.41
C ASP A 436 20.91 -4.25 -9.00
N ILE A 437 20.82 -2.95 -8.76
CA ILE A 437 21.15 -2.35 -7.44
C ILE A 437 20.11 -2.74 -6.40
N LEU A 438 18.84 -2.63 -6.77
CA LEU A 438 17.72 -2.95 -5.89
C LEU A 438 17.72 -4.44 -5.51
N TYR A 439 17.97 -5.31 -6.49
CA TYR A 439 18.11 -6.75 -6.26
C TYR A 439 19.20 -7.05 -5.22
N GLN A 440 20.38 -6.42 -5.35
CA GLN A 440 21.49 -6.61 -4.42
C GLN A 440 21.15 -6.17 -3.00
N GLU A 441 20.50 -5.01 -2.82
CA GLU A 441 20.12 -4.55 -1.48
C GLU A 441 19.04 -5.44 -0.84
N ILE A 442 18.03 -5.89 -1.60
CA ILE A 442 17.01 -6.82 -1.12
C ILE A 442 17.65 -8.13 -0.64
N GLU A 443 18.52 -8.71 -1.46
CA GLU A 443 19.22 -9.94 -1.08
C GLU A 443 20.14 -9.73 0.13
N ARG A 444 20.77 -8.56 0.28
CA ARG A 444 21.56 -8.22 1.49
C ARG A 444 20.68 -8.22 2.75
N PHE A 445 19.49 -7.62 2.72
CA PHE A 445 18.55 -7.66 3.84
C PHE A 445 18.18 -9.11 4.19
N ARG A 446 17.79 -9.92 3.19
CA ARG A 446 17.36 -11.30 3.41
C ARG A 446 18.49 -12.18 3.94
N GLN A 447 19.69 -12.09 3.36
CA GLN A 447 20.87 -12.83 3.83
C GLN A 447 21.30 -12.43 5.25
N ALA A 448 21.06 -11.19 5.65
CA ALA A 448 21.31 -10.74 7.02
C ALA A 448 20.27 -11.27 8.04
N GLY A 449 19.12 -11.75 7.57
CA GLY A 449 18.04 -12.33 8.36
C GLY A 449 16.84 -11.39 8.61
N TYR A 450 16.64 -10.39 7.75
CA TYR A 450 15.39 -9.64 7.70
C TYR A 450 14.37 -10.37 6.82
N GLU A 451 13.08 -10.22 7.15
CA GLU A 451 12.02 -10.54 6.20
C GLU A 451 11.78 -9.30 5.33
N VAL A 452 11.66 -9.51 4.01
CA VAL A 452 11.36 -8.45 3.04
C VAL A 452 10.00 -8.73 2.42
N TRP A 453 9.11 -7.76 2.56
CA TRP A 453 7.71 -7.83 2.18
C TRP A 453 7.48 -6.96 0.93
N MET A 454 6.74 -7.51 -0.03
CA MET A 454 6.30 -6.74 -1.19
C MET A 454 4.97 -6.07 -0.86
N ASP A 455 4.96 -4.73 -0.89
CA ASP A 455 3.81 -3.90 -0.58
C ASP A 455 3.03 -3.46 -1.83
N ASP A 456 1.76 -3.12 -1.66
CA ASP A 456 0.83 -2.67 -2.71
C ASP A 456 0.74 -3.62 -3.92
N PHE A 457 0.82 -4.94 -3.73
CA PHE A 457 0.87 -5.88 -4.85
C PHE A 457 -0.40 -5.82 -5.69
N GLY A 458 -0.23 -5.56 -6.99
CA GLY A 458 -1.27 -5.48 -8.01
C GLY A 458 -1.76 -4.05 -8.31
N SER A 459 -1.15 -3.04 -7.68
CA SER A 459 -1.29 -1.63 -8.05
C SER A 459 -0.43 -1.24 -9.27
N GLY A 460 0.61 -2.01 -9.59
CA GLY A 460 1.57 -1.74 -10.66
C GLY A 460 1.34 -2.50 -11.98
N TYR A 461 2.09 -2.09 -13.02
CA TYR A 461 1.92 -2.61 -14.40
C TYR A 461 2.69 -3.92 -14.71
N SER A 462 3.49 -4.49 -13.79
CA SER A 462 4.38 -5.64 -14.13
C SER A 462 4.67 -6.64 -12.99
N SER A 463 3.70 -6.88 -12.09
CA SER A 463 3.89 -7.60 -10.82
C SER A 463 4.44 -9.03 -10.96
N LEU A 464 4.13 -9.75 -12.05
CA LEU A 464 4.59 -11.14 -12.25
C LEU A 464 6.07 -11.24 -12.65
N ASN A 465 6.59 -10.29 -13.44
CA ASN A 465 8.01 -10.28 -13.79
C ASN A 465 8.86 -9.91 -12.57
N THR A 466 8.34 -9.03 -11.72
CA THR A 466 8.94 -8.68 -10.44
C THR A 466 9.08 -9.92 -9.55
N LEU A 467 8.00 -10.67 -9.32
CA LEU A 467 8.04 -11.89 -8.51
C LEU A 467 8.99 -12.97 -9.06
N LYS A 468 9.26 -12.95 -10.36
CA LYS A 468 10.25 -13.86 -10.97
C LYS A 468 11.69 -13.46 -10.67
N ASN A 469 11.97 -12.16 -10.64
CA ASN A 469 13.34 -11.64 -10.58
C ASN A 469 13.84 -11.37 -9.15
N TYR A 470 12.92 -11.13 -8.23
CA TYR A 470 13.22 -10.79 -6.84
C TYR A 470 12.63 -11.84 -5.91
N SER A 471 13.33 -12.11 -4.82
CA SER A 471 12.84 -13.02 -3.79
C SER A 471 12.33 -12.22 -2.60
N PHE A 472 11.06 -12.42 -2.26
CA PHE A 472 10.39 -11.79 -1.13
C PHE A 472 9.88 -12.89 -0.19
N ASP A 473 9.69 -12.54 1.07
CA ASP A 473 9.21 -13.47 2.09
C ASP A 473 7.68 -13.43 2.22
N GLU A 474 7.07 -12.26 1.99
CA GLU A 474 5.62 -12.05 2.09
C GLU A 474 5.11 -11.09 1.01
N ILE A 475 3.87 -11.31 0.56
CA ILE A 475 3.15 -10.42 -0.36
C ILE A 475 1.96 -9.78 0.36
N LYS A 476 1.89 -8.45 0.33
CA LYS A 476 0.75 -7.67 0.83
C LYS A 476 -0.18 -7.37 -0.35
N ILE A 477 -1.36 -7.97 -0.32
CA ILE A 477 -2.38 -7.80 -1.36
C ILE A 477 -3.11 -6.49 -1.11
N ASP A 478 -2.99 -5.58 -2.08
CA ASP A 478 -3.51 -4.22 -1.98
C ASP A 478 -5.03 -4.17 -1.73
N MET A 479 -5.46 -3.16 -0.98
CA MET A 479 -6.86 -2.95 -0.62
C MET A 479 -7.77 -2.72 -1.85
N ALA A 480 -7.25 -2.29 -2.99
CA ALA A 480 -8.06 -2.08 -4.19
C ALA A 480 -8.64 -3.39 -4.73
N PHE A 481 -8.07 -4.56 -4.42
CA PHE A 481 -8.70 -5.84 -4.73
C PHE A 481 -9.97 -6.11 -3.91
N LEU A 482 -10.07 -5.51 -2.72
CA LEU A 482 -11.27 -5.58 -1.89
C LEU A 482 -12.28 -4.47 -2.21
N ALA A 483 -11.87 -3.43 -2.94
CA ALA A 483 -12.78 -2.42 -3.45
C ALA A 483 -13.76 -3.06 -4.46
N HIS A 484 -15.06 -2.92 -4.21
CA HIS A 484 -16.10 -3.60 -4.98
C HIS A 484 -15.95 -5.14 -4.97
N PHE A 485 -16.04 -5.71 -3.76
CA PHE A 485 -15.95 -7.15 -3.46
C PHE A 485 -16.99 -8.01 -4.23
N THR A 486 -16.62 -8.37 -5.47
CA THR A 486 -17.41 -9.13 -6.45
C THR A 486 -16.79 -10.51 -6.69
N ASP A 487 -17.54 -11.43 -7.29
CA ASP A 487 -17.03 -12.76 -7.69
C ASP A 487 -15.73 -12.69 -8.51
N LYS A 488 -15.61 -11.67 -9.39
CA LYS A 488 -14.39 -11.46 -10.18
C LYS A 488 -13.21 -11.10 -9.29
N SER A 489 -13.37 -10.17 -8.35
CA SER A 489 -12.32 -9.81 -7.40
C SER A 489 -11.89 -10.99 -6.54
N GLN A 490 -12.86 -11.79 -6.05
CA GLN A 490 -12.60 -12.99 -5.27
C GLN A 490 -11.78 -14.03 -6.04
N ASN A 491 -12.15 -14.30 -7.30
CA ASN A 491 -11.40 -15.23 -8.16
C ASN A 491 -9.96 -14.76 -8.42
N ILE A 492 -9.74 -13.45 -8.57
CA ILE A 492 -8.39 -12.90 -8.75
C ILE A 492 -7.58 -13.08 -7.47
N ILE A 493 -8.13 -12.74 -6.31
CA ILE A 493 -7.46 -12.91 -5.01
C ILE A 493 -7.11 -14.38 -4.78
N GLN A 494 -8.01 -15.32 -5.07
CA GLN A 494 -7.73 -16.76 -4.98
C GLN A 494 -6.54 -17.16 -5.85
N ALA A 495 -6.48 -16.68 -7.10
CA ALA A 495 -5.35 -16.97 -8.00
C ALA A 495 -4.03 -16.41 -7.44
N ILE A 496 -4.04 -15.20 -6.88
CA ILE A 496 -2.87 -14.57 -6.25
C ILE A 496 -2.38 -15.40 -5.06
N ILE A 497 -3.28 -15.77 -4.13
CA ILE A 497 -2.92 -16.58 -2.95
C ILE A 497 -2.30 -17.92 -3.37
N ARG A 498 -2.92 -18.64 -4.31
CA ARG A 498 -2.37 -19.93 -4.79
C ARG A 498 -1.01 -19.76 -5.44
N MET A 499 -0.82 -18.70 -6.22
CA MET A 499 0.46 -18.40 -6.85
C MET A 499 1.53 -18.13 -5.80
N ALA A 500 1.28 -17.23 -4.84
CA ALA A 500 2.20 -16.87 -3.77
C ALA A 500 2.68 -18.11 -3.00
N LYS A 501 1.74 -18.97 -2.60
CA LYS A 501 2.06 -20.23 -1.92
C LYS A 501 2.92 -21.17 -2.76
N LYS A 502 2.64 -21.29 -4.06
CA LYS A 502 3.42 -22.14 -4.98
C LYS A 502 4.86 -21.68 -5.16
N ILE A 503 5.13 -20.39 -5.04
CA ILE A 503 6.48 -19.82 -5.12
C ILE A 503 7.13 -19.68 -3.74
N GLY A 504 6.47 -20.15 -2.67
CA GLY A 504 7.02 -20.18 -1.31
C GLY A 504 6.94 -18.85 -0.56
N MET A 505 6.00 -17.97 -0.93
CA MET A 505 5.78 -16.69 -0.27
C MET A 505 4.60 -16.73 0.70
N HIS A 506 4.73 -16.02 1.81
CA HIS A 506 3.64 -15.76 2.75
C HIS A 506 2.65 -14.74 2.18
N THR A 507 1.45 -14.67 2.75
CA THR A 507 0.35 -13.85 2.23
C THR A 507 -0.34 -13.02 3.31
N LEU A 508 -0.38 -11.71 3.09
CA LEU A 508 -1.09 -10.73 3.89
C LEU A 508 -2.13 -10.02 3.01
N MET A 509 -3.37 -9.90 3.50
CA MET A 509 -4.41 -9.12 2.81
C MET A 509 -4.68 -7.81 3.56
N GLU A 510 -4.56 -6.71 2.84
CA GLU A 510 -4.77 -5.36 3.38
C GLU A 510 -6.19 -4.84 3.16
N GLY A 511 -6.56 -3.81 3.91
CA GLY A 511 -7.85 -3.14 3.75
C GLY A 511 -9.07 -3.98 4.13
N VAL A 512 -8.91 -4.99 4.99
CA VAL A 512 -10.05 -5.80 5.46
C VAL A 512 -10.92 -4.99 6.42
N GLU A 513 -12.18 -4.74 6.04
CA GLU A 513 -13.13 -3.91 6.77
C GLU A 513 -14.35 -4.67 7.29
N THR A 514 -14.73 -5.78 6.66
CA THR A 514 -15.96 -6.53 6.99
C THR A 514 -15.69 -7.96 7.44
N SER A 515 -16.61 -8.54 8.21
CA SER A 515 -16.54 -9.96 8.60
C SER A 515 -16.64 -10.90 7.38
N GLU A 516 -17.35 -10.49 6.33
CA GLU A 516 -17.45 -11.25 5.08
C GLU A 516 -16.08 -11.39 4.39
N GLN A 517 -15.30 -10.30 4.35
CA GLN A 517 -13.94 -10.32 3.81
C GLN A 517 -13.00 -11.19 4.66
N VAL A 518 -13.13 -11.15 5.99
CA VAL A 518 -12.37 -12.03 6.90
C VAL A 518 -12.67 -13.50 6.62
N GLU A 519 -13.95 -13.88 6.56
CA GLU A 519 -14.35 -15.27 6.30
C GLU A 519 -13.91 -15.73 4.91
N PHE A 520 -13.99 -14.86 3.90
CA PHE A 520 -13.45 -15.14 2.58
C PHE A 520 -11.94 -15.37 2.63
N ALA A 521 -11.16 -14.47 3.22
CA ALA A 521 -9.71 -14.59 3.32
C ALA A 521 -9.29 -15.87 4.07
N LYS A 522 -10.04 -16.24 5.11
CA LYS A 522 -9.88 -17.52 5.82
C LYS A 522 -10.20 -18.72 4.94
N SER A 523 -11.27 -18.65 4.14
CA SER A 523 -11.70 -19.74 3.24
C SER A 523 -10.67 -20.07 2.15
N ILE A 524 -9.91 -19.07 1.71
CA ILE A 524 -8.88 -19.21 0.67
C ILE A 524 -7.48 -19.46 1.26
N GLY A 525 -7.36 -19.42 2.58
CA GLY A 525 -6.10 -19.66 3.30
C GLY A 525 -5.10 -18.53 3.24
N CYS A 526 -5.55 -17.27 3.13
CA CYS A 526 -4.67 -16.12 3.35
C CYS A 526 -4.19 -16.13 4.81
N GLU A 527 -2.89 -15.91 5.04
CA GLU A 527 -2.26 -16.17 6.34
C GLU A 527 -2.44 -15.05 7.35
N GLN A 528 -2.38 -13.81 6.88
CA GLN A 528 -2.45 -12.62 7.72
C GLN A 528 -3.42 -11.61 7.15
N LEU A 529 -4.07 -10.86 8.03
CA LEU A 529 -5.03 -9.82 7.67
C LEU A 529 -4.68 -8.51 8.35
N GLN A 530 -4.83 -7.42 7.61
CA GLN A 530 -4.68 -6.06 8.10
C GLN A 530 -5.84 -5.21 7.60
N GLY A 531 -6.43 -4.40 8.48
CA GLY A 531 -7.50 -3.49 8.08
C GLY A 531 -8.36 -2.99 9.23
N TYR A 532 -9.33 -2.15 8.90
CA TYR A 532 -10.16 -1.46 9.88
C TYR A 532 -11.09 -2.38 10.67
N TYR A 533 -11.35 -3.60 10.20
CA TYR A 533 -12.05 -4.62 10.96
C TYR A 533 -11.34 -4.89 12.31
N TYR A 534 -10.00 -4.97 12.29
CA TYR A 534 -9.20 -5.20 13.49
C TYR A 534 -8.84 -3.89 14.19
N GLY A 535 -8.46 -2.86 13.45
CA GLY A 535 -8.20 -1.54 13.99
C GLY A 535 -7.62 -0.57 12.97
N ARG A 536 -7.91 0.71 13.16
CA ARG A 536 -7.21 1.78 12.43
C ARG A 536 -5.78 1.93 12.98
N PRO A 537 -4.85 2.52 12.21
CA PRO A 537 -3.55 2.92 12.75
C PRO A 537 -3.74 3.76 14.02
N MET A 538 -3.05 3.39 15.10
CA MET A 538 -3.20 4.00 16.44
C MET A 538 -1.86 4.11 17.18
N PRO A 539 -1.70 5.01 18.16
CA PRO A 539 -0.49 5.04 19.00
C PRO A 539 -0.30 3.70 19.73
N PHE A 540 0.96 3.35 20.02
CA PHE A 540 1.27 2.04 20.61
C PHE A 540 0.59 1.77 21.96
N GLU A 541 0.41 2.79 22.79
CA GLU A 541 -0.30 2.64 24.07
C GLU A 541 -1.80 2.39 23.89
N GLU A 542 -2.39 2.89 22.80
CA GLU A 542 -3.77 2.56 22.43
C GLU A 542 -3.87 1.13 21.90
N LEU A 543 -2.91 0.71 21.07
CA LEU A 543 -2.80 -0.67 20.58
C LEU A 543 -2.80 -1.68 21.74
N LYS A 544 -2.01 -1.42 22.79
CA LYS A 544 -1.97 -2.27 23.99
C LYS A 544 -3.34 -2.42 24.65
N ARG A 545 -4.11 -1.33 24.76
CA ARG A 545 -5.46 -1.36 25.33
C ARG A 545 -6.40 -2.18 24.44
N VAL A 546 -6.38 -1.94 23.14
CA VAL A 546 -7.19 -2.71 22.17
C VAL A 546 -6.84 -4.20 22.20
N CYS A 547 -5.55 -4.55 22.31
CA CYS A 547 -5.12 -5.95 22.46
C CYS A 547 -5.71 -6.61 23.70
N GLN A 548 -5.76 -5.89 24.83
CA GLN A 548 -6.35 -6.38 26.07
C GLN A 548 -7.87 -6.52 25.95
N ASP A 549 -8.56 -5.50 25.44
CA ASP A 549 -10.02 -5.50 25.30
C ASP A 549 -10.51 -6.60 24.34
N LYS A 550 -9.79 -6.78 23.22
CA LYS A 550 -10.09 -7.83 22.22
C LYS A 550 -9.48 -9.19 22.56
N HIS A 551 -8.76 -9.30 23.68
CA HIS A 551 -8.10 -10.53 24.12
C HIS A 551 -7.15 -11.13 23.07
N TRP A 552 -6.45 -10.26 22.31
CA TRP A 552 -5.46 -10.70 21.33
C TRP A 552 -4.22 -11.22 22.04
N GLN A 553 -3.93 -12.51 21.82
CA GLN A 553 -2.65 -13.07 22.20
C GLN A 553 -1.58 -12.62 21.20
N VAL A 554 -0.49 -12.04 21.71
CA VAL A 554 0.69 -11.69 20.91
C VAL A 554 1.46 -12.95 20.55
N GLU A 555 1.78 -13.13 19.27
CA GLU A 555 2.59 -14.25 18.82
C GLU A 555 4.04 -14.13 19.33
N THR A 556 4.49 -15.16 20.04
CA THR A 556 5.92 -15.35 20.33
C THR A 556 6.65 -15.76 19.05
N PRO A 557 7.99 -15.66 18.98
CA PRO A 557 8.76 -16.18 17.85
C PRO A 557 8.44 -17.64 17.51
N GLN A 558 8.15 -18.46 18.51
CA GLN A 558 7.77 -19.86 18.33
C GLN A 558 6.36 -20.00 17.76
N LEU A 559 5.39 -19.20 18.21
CA LEU A 559 4.03 -19.18 17.65
C LEU A 559 4.01 -18.69 16.20
N ARG A 560 4.83 -17.68 15.86
CA ARG A 560 4.99 -17.21 14.47
C ARG A 560 5.45 -18.34 13.56
N LYS A 561 6.45 -19.12 13.97
CA LYS A 561 6.92 -20.28 13.20
C LYS A 561 5.87 -21.39 13.11
N TYR A 562 5.13 -21.62 14.18
CA TYR A 562 4.07 -22.63 14.26
C TYR A 562 2.91 -22.32 13.30
N TYR A 563 2.31 -21.12 13.38
CA TYR A 563 1.24 -20.76 12.46
C TYR A 563 1.73 -20.43 11.05
N GLY A 564 2.96 -19.91 10.91
CA GLY A 564 3.59 -19.65 9.61
C GLY A 564 3.81 -20.91 8.77
N SER A 565 3.90 -22.10 9.37
CA SER A 565 4.01 -23.35 8.60
C SER A 565 2.77 -23.62 7.73
N LEU A 566 1.64 -22.97 8.03
CA LEU A 566 0.41 -23.08 7.24
C LEU A 566 0.50 -22.34 5.90
N GLY A 567 1.44 -21.41 5.74
CA GLY A 567 1.66 -20.71 4.48
C GLY A 567 2.03 -21.62 3.32
N ALA A 568 2.70 -22.74 3.60
CA ALA A 568 3.07 -23.72 2.57
C ALA A 568 1.87 -24.54 2.05
N ILE A 569 0.69 -24.45 2.67
CA ILE A 569 -0.44 -25.32 2.37
C ILE A 569 -1.42 -24.60 1.44
N ASP A 570 -1.67 -25.17 0.25
CA ASP A 570 -2.74 -24.71 -0.64
C ASP A 570 -4.12 -25.12 -0.07
N PHE A 571 -4.91 -24.12 0.35
CA PHE A 571 -6.24 -24.34 0.92
C PHE A 571 -7.31 -24.52 -0.17
N LEU A 572 -7.01 -24.13 -1.41
CA LEU A 572 -7.90 -24.10 -2.56
C LEU A 572 -7.77 -25.37 -3.41
N ILE A 573 -7.47 -26.49 -2.77
CA ILE A 573 -7.38 -27.80 -3.40
C ILE A 573 -8.77 -28.44 -3.51
N ASP A 574 -9.03 -29.12 -4.63
CA ASP A 574 -10.29 -29.84 -4.90
C ASP A 574 -10.37 -31.20 -4.16
N LYS A 575 -9.60 -31.37 -3.08
CA LYS A 575 -9.64 -32.57 -2.24
C LYS A 575 -10.24 -32.22 -0.88
N PRO A 576 -11.05 -33.10 -0.26
CA PRO A 576 -11.60 -32.86 1.07
C PRO A 576 -10.46 -32.75 2.10
N MET A 577 -10.18 -31.53 2.56
CA MET A 577 -9.03 -31.23 3.43
C MET A 577 -9.40 -30.34 4.61
N ALA A 578 -8.79 -30.66 5.76
CA ALA A 578 -8.89 -29.88 6.98
C ALA A 578 -7.51 -29.70 7.63
N VAL A 579 -7.36 -28.64 8.42
CA VAL A 579 -6.23 -28.45 9.31
C VAL A 579 -6.77 -28.44 10.73
N VAL A 580 -6.21 -29.29 11.58
CA VAL A 580 -6.57 -29.40 12.99
C VAL A 580 -5.38 -29.09 13.88
N GLU A 581 -5.68 -28.49 15.02
CA GLU A 581 -4.77 -28.43 16.14
C GLU A 581 -5.09 -29.59 17.09
N VAL A 582 -4.07 -30.37 17.44
CA VAL A 582 -4.15 -31.47 18.40
C VAL A 582 -3.45 -31.04 19.68
N THR A 583 -4.17 -31.03 20.80
CA THR A 583 -3.64 -30.69 22.13
C THR A 583 -4.20 -31.64 23.17
N ASN A 584 -3.35 -32.32 23.93
CA ASN A 584 -3.76 -33.26 24.98
C ASN A 584 -4.82 -34.30 24.51
N HIS A 585 -4.59 -34.93 23.35
CA HIS A 585 -5.52 -35.89 22.73
C HIS A 585 -6.91 -35.31 22.41
N ARG A 586 -7.01 -34.00 22.21
CA ARG A 586 -8.19 -33.33 21.71
C ARG A 586 -7.85 -32.62 20.41
N ILE A 587 -8.71 -32.75 19.42
CA ILE A 587 -8.63 -32.03 18.16
C ILE A 587 -9.47 -30.76 18.22
N ARG A 588 -9.04 -29.74 17.49
CA ARG A 588 -9.80 -28.53 17.18
C ARG A 588 -9.63 -28.17 15.71
N TYR A 589 -10.71 -27.92 15.00
CA TYR A 589 -10.62 -27.46 13.60
C TYR A 589 -10.13 -26.01 13.52
N LEU A 590 -9.02 -25.80 12.81
CA LEU A 590 -8.53 -24.46 12.45
C LEU A 590 -9.02 -24.04 11.06
N PHE A 591 -9.06 -25.00 10.13
CA PHE A 591 -9.53 -24.79 8.77
C PHE A 591 -10.21 -26.04 8.23
N VAL A 592 -11.26 -25.84 7.42
CA VAL A 592 -11.98 -26.90 6.70
C VAL A 592 -12.41 -26.33 5.36
N ASN A 593 -12.05 -26.99 4.27
CA ASN A 593 -12.53 -26.60 2.95
C ASN A 593 -13.93 -27.18 2.65
N GLU A 594 -14.55 -26.68 1.58
CA GLU A 594 -15.92 -27.04 1.26
C GLU A 594 -16.09 -28.52 0.90
N GLU A 595 -15.11 -29.12 0.24
CA GLU A 595 -15.12 -30.55 -0.09
C GLU A 595 -15.07 -31.44 1.16
N TYR A 596 -14.36 -31.03 2.22
CA TYR A 596 -14.36 -31.72 3.51
C TYR A 596 -15.74 -31.64 4.18
N ARG A 597 -16.39 -30.46 4.17
CA ARG A 597 -17.75 -30.30 4.69
C ARG A 597 -18.76 -31.19 3.95
N LYS A 598 -18.73 -31.18 2.62
CA LYS A 598 -19.58 -32.06 1.79
C LYS A 598 -19.34 -33.54 2.09
N THR A 599 -18.09 -33.94 2.27
CA THR A 599 -17.73 -35.33 2.59
C THR A 599 -18.25 -35.72 3.97
N LEU A 600 -18.12 -34.87 4.98
CA LEU A 600 -18.71 -35.08 6.31
C LEU A 600 -20.25 -35.21 6.25
N GLN A 601 -20.92 -34.30 5.54
CA GLN A 601 -22.37 -34.36 5.36
C GLN A 601 -22.80 -35.66 4.68
N SER A 602 -22.03 -36.10 3.69
CA SER A 602 -22.30 -37.37 3.02
C SER A 602 -22.26 -38.54 4.01
N ILE A 603 -21.35 -38.56 4.98
CA ILE A 603 -21.27 -39.63 5.99
C ILE A 603 -22.19 -39.40 7.21
N GLY A 604 -23.13 -38.45 7.11
CA GLY A 604 -24.15 -38.18 8.12
C GLY A 604 -23.71 -37.24 9.25
N ILE A 605 -22.57 -36.56 9.10
CA ILE A 605 -22.08 -35.55 10.05
C ILE A 605 -22.48 -34.17 9.54
N MET A 606 -23.41 -33.52 10.25
CA MET A 606 -23.99 -32.24 9.83
C MET A 606 -23.31 -31.01 10.43
N SER A 607 -22.46 -31.17 11.45
CA SER A 607 -21.72 -30.05 12.05
C SER A 607 -20.31 -30.45 12.44
N LEU A 608 -19.38 -29.48 12.35
CA LEU A 608 -17.98 -29.69 12.71
C LEU A 608 -17.81 -29.88 14.21
N GLU A 609 -18.60 -29.16 15.03
CA GLU A 609 -18.58 -29.26 16.48
C GLU A 609 -18.95 -30.67 16.94
N LYS A 610 -19.97 -31.28 16.33
CA LYS A 610 -20.36 -32.67 16.62
C LYS A 610 -19.28 -33.67 16.21
N ASN A 611 -18.58 -33.42 15.11
CA ASN A 611 -17.46 -34.28 14.73
C ASN A 611 -16.30 -34.16 15.72
N GLU A 612 -15.98 -32.93 16.11
CA GLU A 612 -14.96 -32.64 17.10
C GLU A 612 -15.29 -33.30 18.45
N GLU A 613 -16.54 -33.20 18.91
CA GLU A 613 -17.04 -33.93 20.09
C GLU A 613 -16.89 -35.44 19.92
N PHE A 614 -17.27 -36.02 18.78
CA PHE A 614 -17.15 -37.46 18.53
C PHE A 614 -15.70 -37.96 18.61
N VAL A 615 -14.75 -37.23 17.98
CA VAL A 615 -13.33 -37.59 18.02
C VAL A 615 -12.74 -37.38 19.42
N ASN A 616 -13.21 -36.36 20.16
CA ASN A 616 -12.70 -36.00 21.47
C ASN A 616 -13.30 -36.81 22.64
N ASP A 617 -14.51 -37.34 22.50
CA ASP A 617 -15.20 -38.11 23.56
C ASP A 617 -14.61 -39.52 23.74
N GLN A 618 -13.92 -40.05 22.73
CA GLN A 618 -13.25 -41.37 22.78
C GLN A 618 -14.15 -42.54 23.23
N ALA A 619 -15.48 -42.39 23.13
CA ALA A 619 -16.42 -43.36 23.71
C ALA A 619 -16.51 -44.69 22.94
N GLY A 620 -15.95 -44.79 21.73
CA GLY A 620 -16.04 -45.99 20.90
C GLY A 620 -14.75 -46.32 20.14
N PRO A 621 -14.66 -47.52 19.54
CA PRO A 621 -13.45 -48.00 18.88
C PRO A 621 -12.94 -47.06 17.78
N THR A 622 -13.86 -46.48 16.99
CA THR A 622 -13.52 -45.56 15.91
C THR A 622 -12.81 -44.30 16.40
N SER A 623 -13.35 -43.61 17.40
CA SER A 623 -12.73 -42.40 17.93
C SER A 623 -11.41 -42.70 18.63
N LYS A 624 -11.27 -43.86 19.29
CA LYS A 624 -9.97 -44.31 19.84
C LYS A 624 -8.93 -44.63 18.78
N ASN A 625 -9.32 -45.27 17.67
CA ASN A 625 -8.42 -45.54 16.55
C ASN A 625 -7.97 -44.23 15.88
N MET A 626 -8.87 -43.25 15.74
CA MET A 626 -8.50 -41.92 15.24
C MET A 626 -7.47 -41.24 16.15
N GLN A 627 -7.67 -41.29 17.47
CA GLN A 627 -6.72 -40.71 18.44
C GLN A 627 -5.36 -41.41 18.43
N ARG A 628 -5.36 -42.75 18.30
CA ARG A 628 -4.13 -43.53 18.14
C ARG A 628 -3.39 -43.13 16.87
N MET A 629 -4.08 -43.07 15.74
CA MET A 629 -3.51 -42.61 14.46
C MET A 629 -2.92 -41.20 14.59
N LEU A 630 -3.63 -40.26 15.22
CA LEU A 630 -3.11 -38.90 15.43
C LEU A 630 -1.88 -38.89 16.33
N ALA A 631 -1.85 -39.69 17.39
CA ALA A 631 -0.67 -39.85 18.23
C ALA A 631 0.51 -40.46 17.46
N ASP A 632 0.24 -41.43 16.60
CA ASP A 632 1.25 -42.07 15.74
C ASP A 632 1.85 -41.03 14.78
N VAL A 633 1.02 -40.28 14.04
CA VAL A 633 1.48 -39.18 13.16
C VAL A 633 2.32 -38.14 13.90
N ILE A 634 1.91 -37.78 15.13
CA ILE A 634 2.64 -36.81 15.95
C ILE A 634 4.00 -37.36 16.40
N ASN A 635 4.10 -38.67 16.67
CA ASN A 635 5.33 -39.30 17.15
C ASN A 635 6.30 -39.66 16.01
N SER A 636 5.77 -40.16 14.89
CA SER A 636 6.56 -40.64 13.75
C SER A 636 6.87 -39.53 12.75
N HIS A 637 6.05 -38.48 12.70
CA HIS A 637 6.01 -37.50 11.61
C HIS A 637 5.83 -38.14 10.22
N THR A 638 5.25 -39.33 10.15
CA THR A 638 4.89 -40.02 8.91
C THR A 638 3.42 -39.84 8.58
N GLU A 639 3.09 -39.96 7.30
CA GLU A 639 1.71 -40.02 6.86
C GLU A 639 1.06 -41.30 7.40
N GLU A 640 -0.07 -41.17 8.06
CA GLU A 640 -0.87 -42.30 8.55
C GLU A 640 -2.26 -42.26 7.93
N ALA A 641 -2.88 -43.44 7.81
CA ALA A 641 -4.24 -43.57 7.29
C ALA A 641 -5.07 -44.56 8.11
N LEU A 642 -6.32 -44.21 8.34
CA LEU A 642 -7.32 -45.02 9.02
C LEU A 642 -8.55 -45.21 8.14
N THR A 643 -8.92 -46.46 7.89
CA THR A 643 -10.21 -46.82 7.29
C THR A 643 -11.18 -47.22 8.39
N TYR A 644 -12.36 -46.63 8.40
CA TYR A 644 -13.41 -46.91 9.38
C TYR A 644 -14.80 -46.84 8.74
N THR A 645 -15.81 -47.37 9.44
CA THR A 645 -17.20 -47.30 9.00
C THR A 645 -17.97 -46.33 9.87
N LEU A 646 -18.74 -45.44 9.24
CA LEU A 646 -19.63 -44.51 9.93
C LEU A 646 -20.96 -44.41 9.18
N ASN A 647 -22.09 -44.57 9.88
CA ASN A 647 -23.44 -44.55 9.30
C ASN A 647 -23.58 -45.43 8.03
N GLY A 648 -22.95 -46.61 8.04
CA GLY A 648 -23.00 -47.57 6.93
C GLY A 648 -22.14 -47.21 5.71
N ARG A 649 -21.22 -46.25 5.84
CA ARG A 649 -20.28 -45.87 4.76
C ARG A 649 -18.84 -46.14 5.17
N TYR A 650 -18.03 -46.60 4.22
CA TYR A 650 -16.59 -46.75 4.39
C TYR A 650 -15.91 -45.41 4.16
N VAL A 651 -15.09 -45.02 5.12
CA VAL A 651 -14.41 -43.73 5.15
C VAL A 651 -12.93 -43.97 5.38
N LYS A 652 -12.10 -43.25 4.63
CA LYS A 652 -10.66 -43.17 4.84
C LYS A 652 -10.31 -41.79 5.38
N LEU A 653 -9.59 -41.73 6.48
CA LEU A 653 -8.99 -40.53 7.04
C LEU A 653 -7.47 -40.66 6.90
N GLU A 654 -6.84 -39.70 6.26
CA GLU A 654 -5.37 -39.62 6.13
C GLU A 654 -4.89 -38.40 6.91
N ALA A 655 -3.73 -38.50 7.56
CA ALA A 655 -3.21 -37.48 8.44
C ALA A 655 -1.72 -37.25 8.22
N ASN A 656 -1.33 -35.97 8.13
CA ASN A 656 0.03 -35.51 7.86
C ASN A 656 0.46 -34.48 8.90
N TYR A 657 1.64 -34.69 9.51
CA TYR A 657 2.19 -33.77 10.50
C TYR A 657 2.72 -32.49 9.86
N LEU A 658 2.45 -31.33 10.48
CA LEU A 658 2.90 -30.03 9.98
C LEU A 658 3.93 -29.38 10.92
N ALA A 659 3.55 -29.10 12.17
CA ALA A 659 4.39 -28.37 13.12
C ALA A 659 3.95 -28.59 14.58
N SER A 660 4.77 -28.16 15.54
CA SER A 660 4.43 -28.16 16.96
C SER A 660 4.85 -26.89 17.70
N HIS A 661 4.10 -26.58 18.76
CA HIS A 661 4.42 -25.57 19.75
C HIS A 661 4.03 -26.07 21.14
N GLY A 662 5.02 -26.52 21.92
CA GLY A 662 4.75 -27.12 23.23
C GLY A 662 3.93 -28.41 23.10
N GLN A 663 2.70 -28.41 23.64
CA GLN A 663 1.74 -29.52 23.56
C GLN A 663 0.76 -29.40 22.38
N HIS A 664 0.88 -28.34 21.58
CA HIS A 664 0.02 -28.07 20.43
C HIS A 664 0.68 -28.60 19.16
N HIS A 665 -0.04 -29.37 18.37
CA HIS A 665 0.44 -29.95 17.12
C HIS A 665 -0.50 -29.61 15.97
N LEU A 666 0.03 -29.13 14.85
CA LEU A 666 -0.73 -28.95 13.61
C LEU A 666 -0.68 -30.23 12.80
N VAL A 667 -1.86 -30.71 12.41
CA VAL A 667 -2.03 -31.89 11.58
C VAL A 667 -2.97 -31.55 10.42
N GLN A 668 -2.56 -31.89 9.22
CA GLN A 668 -3.41 -31.82 8.03
C GLN A 668 -4.16 -33.14 7.86
N LEU A 669 -5.46 -33.07 7.60
CA LEU A 669 -6.33 -34.22 7.42
C LEU A 669 -6.93 -34.25 6.01
N TYR A 670 -7.00 -35.44 5.41
CA TYR A 670 -7.79 -35.71 4.21
C TYR A 670 -8.87 -36.74 4.50
N LEU A 671 -10.09 -36.48 4.01
CA LEU A 671 -11.23 -37.35 4.23
C LEU A 671 -11.79 -37.87 2.91
N THR A 672 -11.95 -39.18 2.79
CA THR A 672 -12.50 -39.80 1.59
C THR A 672 -13.66 -40.72 1.95
N ASN A 673 -14.84 -40.46 1.38
CA ASN A 673 -15.96 -41.39 1.44
C ASN A 673 -15.82 -42.40 0.29
N ILE A 674 -15.25 -43.57 0.62
CA ILE A 674 -14.93 -44.62 -0.34
C ILE A 674 -16.20 -45.20 -0.96
N THR A 675 -17.30 -45.29 -0.20
CA THR A 675 -18.59 -45.78 -0.69
C THR A 675 -19.18 -44.92 -1.80
N MET A 676 -18.87 -43.62 -1.85
CA MET A 676 -19.38 -42.70 -2.88
C MET A 676 -18.46 -42.51 -4.09
N GLN A 677 -17.17 -42.84 -3.98
CA GLN A 677 -16.26 -42.72 -5.11
C GLN A 677 -16.56 -43.78 -6.19
N THR A 678 -16.12 -43.53 -7.42
CA THR A 678 -16.21 -44.44 -8.57
C THR A 678 -15.50 -45.79 -8.36
N GLU A 679 -14.76 -45.95 -7.25
CA GLU A 679 -14.17 -47.21 -6.78
C GLU A 679 -15.20 -48.19 -6.20
N ARG A 680 -16.33 -48.41 -6.89
CA ARG A 680 -17.31 -49.45 -6.54
C ARG A 680 -16.63 -50.78 -6.20
N LYS A 681 -15.60 -51.16 -6.96
CA LYS A 681 -14.81 -52.37 -6.71
C LYS A 681 -14.21 -52.45 -5.31
N PHE A 682 -13.71 -51.35 -4.75
CA PHE A 682 -13.12 -51.38 -3.41
C PHE A 682 -14.19 -51.52 -2.34
N SER A 683 -15.30 -50.79 -2.43
CA SER A 683 -16.44 -50.95 -1.52
C SER A 683 -17.07 -52.35 -1.64
N GLU A 684 -17.21 -52.88 -2.86
CA GLU A 684 -17.69 -54.24 -3.13
C GLU A 684 -16.76 -55.29 -2.52
N ASN A 685 -15.43 -55.11 -2.65
CA ASN A 685 -14.44 -55.96 -2.01
C ASN A 685 -14.56 -55.88 -0.48
N LEU A 686 -14.70 -54.69 0.10
CA LEU A 686 -14.88 -54.51 1.54
C LEU A 686 -16.18 -55.16 2.03
N ASP A 687 -17.28 -55.04 1.29
CA ASP A 687 -18.54 -55.70 1.64
C ASP A 687 -18.42 -57.21 1.55
N GLN A 688 -17.75 -57.74 0.52
CA GLN A 688 -17.50 -59.17 0.38
C GLN A 688 -16.63 -59.70 1.52
N VAL A 689 -15.53 -59.01 1.85
CA VAL A 689 -14.66 -59.35 2.97
C VAL A 689 -15.41 -59.26 4.29
N THR A 690 -16.21 -58.22 4.50
CA THR A 690 -17.03 -58.05 5.72
C THR A 690 -18.04 -59.18 5.85
N ARG A 691 -18.74 -59.56 4.78
CA ARG A 691 -19.64 -60.72 4.77
C ARG A 691 -18.92 -62.02 5.11
N ASN A 692 -17.69 -62.20 4.62
CA ASN A 692 -16.86 -63.35 4.97
C ASN A 692 -16.42 -63.29 6.44
N LEU A 693 -16.08 -62.12 6.99
CA LEU A 693 -15.74 -61.96 8.41
C LEU A 693 -16.93 -62.25 9.33
N LEU A 694 -18.15 -61.92 8.89
CA LEU A 694 -19.37 -62.23 9.63
C LEU A 694 -19.59 -63.75 9.80
N SER A 695 -19.00 -64.60 8.94
CA SER A 695 -19.07 -66.06 9.12
C SER A 695 -18.27 -66.57 10.33
N LEU A 696 -17.42 -65.74 10.94
CA LEU A 696 -16.69 -66.08 12.17
C LEU A 696 -17.55 -65.97 13.43
N TYR A 697 -18.69 -65.30 13.35
CA TYR A 697 -19.56 -65.06 14.51
C TYR A 697 -20.72 -66.04 14.56
N GLN A 698 -20.96 -66.58 15.76
CA GLN A 698 -22.17 -67.37 16.04
C GLN A 698 -23.38 -66.45 16.21
N MET A 699 -23.20 -65.28 16.84
CA MET A 699 -24.29 -64.33 17.05
C MET A 699 -23.81 -62.89 16.93
N VAL A 700 -24.66 -62.05 16.35
CA VAL A 700 -24.51 -60.59 16.33
C VAL A 700 -25.87 -59.98 16.62
N PHE A 701 -25.97 -59.19 17.68
CA PHE A 701 -27.17 -58.43 18.06
C PHE A 701 -26.89 -56.93 18.02
N LEU A 702 -27.87 -56.19 17.54
CA LEU A 702 -27.93 -54.74 17.67
C LEU A 702 -28.83 -54.39 18.84
N VAL A 703 -28.27 -53.80 19.89
CA VAL A 703 -28.96 -53.51 21.14
C VAL A 703 -29.23 -52.00 21.25
N ASP A 704 -30.48 -51.66 21.47
CA ASP A 704 -30.97 -50.30 21.72
C ASP A 704 -31.33 -50.19 23.21
N MET A 705 -30.44 -49.58 23.99
CA MET A 705 -30.58 -49.42 25.44
C MET A 705 -31.74 -48.48 25.82
N GLU A 706 -32.07 -47.50 24.97
CA GLU A 706 -33.16 -46.56 25.26
C GLU A 706 -34.54 -47.20 25.07
N LYS A 707 -34.66 -48.04 24.04
CA LYS A 707 -35.91 -48.76 23.74
C LYS A 707 -36.01 -50.09 24.48
N ASP A 708 -34.96 -50.48 25.20
CA ASP A 708 -34.85 -51.78 25.87
C ASP A 708 -35.13 -52.96 24.91
N THR A 709 -34.50 -52.91 23.73
CA THR A 709 -34.67 -53.92 22.67
C THR A 709 -33.32 -54.43 22.15
N ALA A 710 -33.27 -55.70 21.76
CA ALA A 710 -32.16 -56.30 21.04
C ALA A 710 -32.66 -56.95 19.75
N VAL A 711 -32.08 -56.56 18.61
CA VAL A 711 -32.44 -57.09 17.29
C VAL A 711 -31.32 -58.03 16.82
N PRO A 712 -31.62 -59.31 16.56
CA PRO A 712 -30.62 -60.22 16.00
C PRO A 712 -30.30 -59.85 14.55
N LEU A 713 -29.01 -59.74 14.24
CA LEU A 713 -28.49 -59.56 12.88
C LEU A 713 -27.92 -60.87 12.32
N ILE A 714 -27.29 -61.68 13.18
CA ILE A 714 -26.76 -63.02 12.86
C ILE A 714 -27.11 -63.95 14.00
N ILE A 715 -27.64 -65.14 13.67
CA ILE A 715 -27.90 -66.22 14.62
C ILE A 715 -27.52 -67.56 13.96
N ASN A 716 -26.39 -68.13 14.35
CA ASN A 716 -25.87 -69.42 13.88
C ASN A 716 -25.73 -70.39 15.08
N THR A 717 -26.78 -70.48 15.90
CA THR A 717 -26.84 -71.26 17.15
C THR A 717 -28.13 -72.12 17.14
N PRO A 718 -28.18 -73.28 17.82
CA PRO A 718 -29.31 -74.20 17.68
C PRO A 718 -30.55 -73.68 18.42
N PHE A 719 -30.39 -72.57 19.15
CA PHE A 719 -31.41 -71.94 19.98
C PHE A 719 -32.15 -70.78 19.30
N GLN A 720 -32.09 -70.71 17.96
CA GLN A 720 -32.73 -69.69 17.11
C GLN A 720 -34.20 -69.39 17.48
N GLU A 721 -35.00 -70.41 17.77
CA GLU A 721 -36.45 -70.29 18.06
C GLU A 721 -36.78 -69.37 19.24
N HIS A 722 -35.86 -69.24 20.21
CA HIS A 722 -36.06 -68.40 21.40
C HIS A 722 -35.78 -66.91 21.15
N PHE A 723 -35.13 -66.57 20.03
CA PHE A 723 -34.73 -65.21 19.68
C PHE A 723 -35.62 -64.55 18.60
N TYR A 724 -36.36 -65.34 17.80
CA TYR A 724 -37.22 -64.80 16.74
C TYR A 724 -38.56 -64.21 17.24
N GLN A 725 -38.91 -64.44 18.51
CA GLN A 725 -40.03 -63.74 19.14
C GLN A 725 -39.54 -62.40 19.68
N LYS A 726 -40.06 -61.28 19.17
CA LYS A 726 -39.72 -59.92 19.60
C LYS A 726 -40.03 -59.75 21.10
N ARG A 727 -39.07 -60.02 21.97
CA ARG A 727 -39.20 -59.82 23.42
C ARG A 727 -38.82 -58.39 23.78
N VAL A 728 -39.65 -57.76 24.60
CA VAL A 728 -39.36 -56.49 25.26
C VAL A 728 -38.58 -56.82 26.53
N GLY A 729 -37.42 -56.19 26.77
CA GLY A 729 -36.61 -56.42 27.96
C GLY A 729 -35.29 -57.13 27.70
N ILE A 730 -34.20 -56.35 27.54
CA ILE A 730 -32.83 -56.86 27.34
C ILE A 730 -32.43 -57.76 28.52
N GLN A 731 -32.76 -57.36 29.75
CA GLN A 731 -32.36 -58.09 30.96
C GLN A 731 -33.05 -59.46 31.08
N ALA A 732 -34.29 -59.57 30.63
CA ALA A 732 -35.00 -60.85 30.57
C ALA A 732 -34.37 -61.79 29.51
N MET A 733 -33.98 -61.25 28.35
CA MET A 733 -33.28 -62.01 27.32
C MET A 733 -31.93 -62.54 27.82
N VAL A 734 -31.13 -61.68 28.47
CA VAL A 734 -29.83 -62.05 29.05
C VAL A 734 -29.99 -63.17 30.09
N LYS A 735 -30.98 -63.05 30.99
CA LYS A 735 -31.24 -64.06 32.03
C LYS A 735 -31.64 -65.41 31.43
N GLN A 736 -32.56 -65.39 30.47
CA GLN A 736 -32.97 -66.61 29.77
C GLN A 736 -31.79 -67.25 29.04
N TYR A 737 -30.96 -66.46 28.35
CA TYR A 737 -29.77 -66.97 27.66
C TYR A 737 -28.76 -67.59 28.65
N ALA A 738 -28.57 -66.97 29.82
CA ALA A 738 -27.70 -67.51 30.86
C ALA A 738 -28.21 -68.86 31.39
N GLU A 739 -29.52 -69.02 31.57
CA GLU A 739 -30.13 -70.26 32.05
C GLU A 739 -30.07 -71.39 31.02
N THR A 740 -30.17 -71.08 29.72
CA THR A 740 -30.27 -72.09 28.67
C THR A 740 -28.95 -72.42 27.98
N MET A 741 -28.07 -71.43 27.79
CA MET A 741 -26.87 -71.58 26.96
C MET A 741 -25.56 -71.55 27.74
N ILE A 742 -25.51 -70.85 28.89
CA ILE A 742 -24.28 -70.70 29.67
C ILE A 742 -24.15 -71.81 30.71
N HIS A 743 -22.96 -72.40 30.80
CA HIS A 743 -22.62 -73.44 31.79
C HIS A 743 -22.92 -72.93 33.22
N PRO A 744 -23.50 -73.76 34.12
CA PRO A 744 -23.95 -73.32 35.44
C PRO A 744 -22.94 -72.51 36.25
N GLU A 745 -21.67 -72.91 36.24
CA GLU A 745 -20.57 -72.22 36.94
C GLU A 745 -20.24 -70.82 36.39
N ASP A 746 -20.58 -70.54 35.13
CA ASP A 746 -20.29 -69.26 34.47
C ASP A 746 -21.45 -68.26 34.55
N ARG A 747 -22.64 -68.69 35.00
CA ARG A 747 -23.88 -67.90 34.93
C ARG A 747 -23.82 -66.60 35.72
N GLU A 748 -23.36 -66.63 36.97
CA GLU A 748 -23.25 -65.42 37.79
C GLU A 748 -22.29 -64.40 37.16
N ARG A 749 -21.13 -64.88 36.69
CA ARG A 749 -20.13 -64.05 36.01
C ARG A 749 -20.67 -63.48 34.70
N PHE A 750 -21.46 -64.25 33.96
CA PHE A 750 -22.10 -63.80 32.72
C PHE A 750 -23.18 -62.74 32.95
N LEU A 751 -24.00 -62.89 34.00
CA LEU A 751 -25.01 -61.90 34.39
C LEU A 751 -24.35 -60.58 34.82
N ALA A 752 -23.28 -60.64 35.61
CA ALA A 752 -22.50 -59.47 35.99
C ALA A 752 -21.81 -58.81 34.77
N PHE A 753 -21.37 -59.61 33.78
CA PHE A 753 -20.85 -59.07 32.53
C PHE A 753 -21.89 -58.25 31.77
N ASN A 754 -23.15 -58.68 31.77
CA ASN A 754 -24.25 -58.06 31.02
C ASN A 754 -25.06 -57.00 31.81
N GLU A 755 -24.65 -56.64 33.01
CA GLU A 755 -25.36 -55.66 33.83
C GLU A 755 -25.27 -54.24 33.24
N SER A 756 -26.43 -53.66 32.90
CA SER A 756 -26.55 -52.40 32.14
C SER A 756 -25.82 -51.20 32.77
N GLU A 757 -25.91 -51.02 34.09
CA GLU A 757 -25.33 -49.85 34.79
C GLU A 757 -23.79 -49.88 34.80
N SER A 758 -23.19 -51.06 34.98
CA SER A 758 -21.74 -51.23 35.00
C SER A 758 -21.15 -51.40 33.59
N MET A 759 -21.92 -51.88 32.62
CA MET A 759 -21.45 -52.16 31.26
C MET A 759 -20.92 -50.91 30.55
N MET A 760 -21.70 -49.84 30.50
CA MET A 760 -21.30 -48.61 29.79
C MET A 760 -20.07 -47.95 30.42
N ASN A 761 -19.97 -47.98 31.75
CA ASN A 761 -18.80 -47.47 32.46
C ASN A 761 -17.54 -48.28 32.14
N ARG A 762 -17.65 -49.62 32.11
CA ARG A 762 -16.52 -50.50 31.73
C ARG A 762 -16.09 -50.30 30.28
N ILE A 763 -17.03 -50.10 29.35
CA ILE A 763 -16.73 -49.79 27.94
C ILE A 763 -15.93 -48.49 27.84
N ARG A 764 -16.37 -47.43 28.53
CA ARG A 764 -15.67 -46.13 28.52
C ARG A 764 -14.25 -46.23 29.08
N GLN A 765 -14.07 -46.99 30.16
CA GLN A 765 -12.78 -47.18 30.82
C GLN A 765 -11.83 -48.12 30.06
N ASN A 766 -12.34 -49.03 29.23
CA ASN A 766 -11.51 -49.98 28.51
C ASN A 766 -10.74 -49.29 27.36
N PRO A 767 -9.41 -49.41 27.25
CA PRO A 767 -8.59 -48.77 26.20
C PRO A 767 -8.99 -49.05 24.75
N GLU A 768 -9.66 -50.17 24.47
CA GLU A 768 -10.12 -50.55 23.13
C GLU A 768 -11.58 -50.15 22.84
N GLY A 769 -12.27 -49.56 23.83
CA GLY A 769 -13.69 -49.19 23.69
C GLY A 769 -14.62 -50.39 23.54
N THR A 770 -14.14 -51.58 23.91
CA THR A 770 -14.84 -52.86 23.82
C THR A 770 -14.67 -53.59 25.15
N ILE A 771 -15.70 -54.26 25.63
CA ILE A 771 -15.55 -55.24 26.72
C ILE A 771 -15.74 -56.63 26.15
N SER A 772 -14.89 -57.56 26.57
CA SER A 772 -14.98 -58.96 26.17
C SER A 772 -14.96 -59.87 27.40
N GLY A 773 -15.73 -60.95 27.33
CA GLY A 773 -15.77 -61.99 28.34
C GLY A 773 -15.78 -63.36 27.67
N VAL A 774 -15.08 -64.33 28.26
CA VAL A 774 -15.02 -65.71 27.77
C VAL A 774 -15.86 -66.58 28.68
N PHE A 775 -16.81 -67.33 28.14
CA PHE A 775 -17.77 -68.15 28.89
C PHE A 775 -17.96 -69.52 28.24
N ARG A 776 -18.22 -70.57 29.03
CA ARG A 776 -18.61 -71.87 28.47
C ARG A 776 -20.06 -71.80 28.00
N THR A 777 -20.27 -71.99 26.71
CA THR A 777 -21.56 -71.85 26.03
C THR A 777 -21.88 -73.12 25.25
N LEU A 778 -23.13 -73.57 25.33
CA LEU A 778 -23.62 -74.78 24.65
C LEU A 778 -23.64 -74.57 23.12
N GLY A 779 -22.95 -75.44 22.39
CA GLY A 779 -22.82 -75.44 20.93
C GLY A 779 -23.87 -76.31 20.22
N ASN A 780 -23.81 -76.29 18.87
CA ASN A 780 -24.68 -77.09 17.99
C ASN A 780 -24.47 -78.61 18.11
N ASP A 781 -23.34 -79.04 18.65
CA ASP A 781 -22.97 -80.44 18.88
C ASP A 781 -23.36 -80.93 20.29
N GLU A 782 -24.19 -80.16 21.00
CA GLU A 782 -24.60 -80.41 22.39
C GLU A 782 -23.44 -80.42 23.40
N LYS A 783 -22.27 -79.91 23.01
CA LYS A 783 -21.10 -79.73 23.88
C LYS A 783 -20.90 -78.27 24.22
N CYS A 784 -20.28 -78.03 25.38
CA CYS A 784 -20.02 -76.69 25.86
C CYS A 784 -18.61 -76.24 25.41
N HIS A 785 -18.55 -75.16 24.62
CA HIS A 785 -17.32 -74.56 24.07
C HIS A 785 -17.01 -73.24 24.75
N TRP A 786 -15.74 -72.82 24.73
CA TRP A 786 -15.38 -71.48 25.15
C TRP A 786 -15.78 -70.48 24.07
N ASP A 787 -16.77 -69.64 24.35
CA ASP A 787 -17.19 -68.55 23.45
C ASP A 787 -16.73 -67.20 24.00
N ILE A 788 -16.23 -66.36 23.09
CA ILE A 788 -15.87 -64.96 23.35
C ILE A 788 -17.10 -64.10 23.07
N HIS A 789 -17.65 -63.50 24.11
CA HIS A 789 -18.68 -62.48 24.01
C HIS A 789 -18.03 -61.11 24.01
N SER A 790 -18.34 -60.25 23.04
CA SER A 790 -17.81 -58.89 22.97
C SER A 790 -18.92 -57.87 22.78
N ILE A 791 -18.84 -56.76 23.53
CA ILE A 791 -19.80 -55.66 23.51
C ILE A 791 -19.05 -54.37 23.23
N PHE A 792 -19.49 -53.63 22.21
CA PHE A 792 -18.94 -52.31 21.89
C PHE A 792 -20.00 -51.39 21.31
N PRO A 793 -19.88 -50.07 21.51
CA PRO A 793 -20.80 -49.11 20.95
C PRO A 793 -20.56 -48.92 19.45
N THR A 794 -21.65 -48.74 18.71
CA THR A 794 -21.66 -48.40 17.29
C THR A 794 -22.68 -47.29 17.04
N MET A 795 -22.50 -46.51 15.97
CA MET A 795 -23.39 -45.41 15.62
C MET A 795 -24.16 -45.73 14.34
N LEU A 796 -25.48 -45.66 14.41
CA LEU A 796 -26.39 -45.82 13.28
C LEU A 796 -27.39 -44.67 13.26
N ASN A 797 -27.45 -43.94 12.15
CA ASN A 797 -28.34 -42.79 11.95
C ASN A 797 -28.26 -41.74 13.08
N GLY A 798 -27.06 -41.48 13.58
CA GLY A 798 -26.82 -40.49 14.65
C GLY A 798 -27.23 -40.94 16.06
N LYS A 799 -27.64 -42.20 16.23
CA LYS A 799 -27.92 -42.81 17.53
C LYS A 799 -26.87 -43.86 17.88
N ILE A 800 -26.48 -43.92 19.16
CA ILE A 800 -25.58 -44.95 19.68
C ILE A 800 -26.38 -46.23 19.96
N TYR A 801 -25.90 -47.34 19.44
CA TYR A 801 -26.34 -48.70 19.71
C TYR A 801 -25.18 -49.49 20.31
N LEU A 802 -25.45 -50.61 20.96
CA LEU A 802 -24.42 -51.58 21.32
C LEU A 802 -24.46 -52.75 20.35
N LEU A 803 -23.30 -53.15 19.84
CA LEU A 803 -23.16 -54.40 19.10
C LEU A 803 -22.74 -55.48 20.10
N TYR A 804 -23.56 -56.50 20.28
CA TYR A 804 -23.24 -57.69 21.07
C TYR A 804 -22.88 -58.82 20.14
N THR A 805 -21.68 -59.36 20.27
CA THR A 805 -21.16 -60.41 19.38
C THR A 805 -20.72 -61.62 20.16
N THR A 806 -20.83 -62.81 19.55
CA THR A 806 -20.35 -64.06 20.12
C THR A 806 -19.65 -64.87 19.04
N ARG A 807 -18.47 -65.40 19.35
CA ARG A 807 -17.69 -66.28 18.48
C ARG A 807 -16.96 -67.34 19.30
N ILE A 808 -16.66 -68.46 18.67
CA ILE A 808 -15.87 -69.53 19.30
C ILE A 808 -14.45 -69.01 19.61
N SER A 809 -13.98 -69.25 20.83
CA SER A 809 -12.61 -68.96 21.25
C SER A 809 -11.64 -69.93 20.59
N PRO A 810 -10.51 -69.44 20.03
CA PRO A 810 -9.46 -70.32 19.54
C PRO A 810 -8.61 -70.95 20.67
N LEU A 811 -8.85 -70.58 21.93
CA LEU A 811 -8.11 -71.07 23.10
C LEU A 811 -8.78 -72.35 23.65
N GLU A 812 -8.10 -73.48 23.44
CA GLU A 812 -8.26 -74.82 24.02
C GLU A 812 -9.61 -75.57 23.85
N ASN A 813 -9.58 -76.53 22.91
CA ASN A 813 -10.58 -77.57 22.60
C ASN A 813 -10.55 -78.77 23.57
N GLU A 814 -10.44 -78.58 24.88
CA GLU A 814 -10.44 -79.70 25.84
C GLU A 814 -11.47 -79.56 26.96
N LEU A 815 -12.77 -79.52 26.62
CA LEU A 815 -13.83 -79.86 27.57
C LEU A 815 -14.85 -80.79 26.90
N ASN A 816 -14.60 -82.11 26.95
CA ASN A 816 -15.66 -83.12 26.84
C ASN A 816 -16.46 -83.15 28.15
N ILE A 817 -17.16 -82.06 28.48
CA ILE A 817 -18.10 -82.04 29.60
C ILE A 817 -19.52 -82.06 29.02
N ALA A 818 -20.24 -83.14 29.30
CA ALA A 818 -21.67 -83.23 29.02
C ALA A 818 -22.38 -82.16 29.84
N CYS A 819 -23.07 -81.23 29.17
CA CYS A 819 -23.92 -80.26 29.82
C CYS A 819 -25.21 -80.99 30.27
N THR A 820 -25.17 -81.68 31.42
CA THR A 820 -26.33 -82.42 31.95
C THR A 820 -27.44 -81.45 32.31
N SER A 821 -28.53 -81.49 31.52
CA SER A 821 -29.81 -80.92 31.92
C SER A 821 -30.44 -81.79 33.00
N SER A 822 -30.78 -81.19 34.14
CA SER A 822 -31.62 -81.82 35.17
C SER A 822 -33.08 -81.87 34.68
N ARG A 823 -33.37 -82.77 33.73
CA ARG A 823 -34.72 -83.08 33.26
C ARG A 823 -34.91 -84.60 33.17
N GLU A 824 -34.84 -85.27 34.31
CA GLU A 824 -35.47 -86.58 34.52
C GLU A 824 -35.51 -86.86 36.02
N GLU A 825 -36.63 -86.52 36.66
CA GLU A 825 -37.21 -87.19 37.83
C GLU A 825 -38.48 -86.44 38.25
N LYS A 826 -39.63 -86.89 37.72
CA LYS A 826 -40.94 -86.97 38.40
C LYS A 826 -42.02 -87.44 37.42
N GLU A 827 -42.12 -88.75 37.25
CA GLU A 827 -43.38 -89.44 37.06
C GLU A 827 -43.65 -90.31 38.29
N THR A 828 -44.55 -89.86 39.16
CA THR A 828 -45.64 -90.61 39.82
C THR A 828 -46.42 -89.69 40.76
#